data_AF-A0A9X8E625-F1
#
_entry.id   AF-A0A9X8E625-F1
#
_cell.length_a   1.000
_cell.length_b   1.000
_cell.length_c   1.000
_cell.angle_alpha   90.00
_cell.angle_beta   90.00
_cell.angle_gamma   90.00
#
_symmetry.space_group_name_H-M   'P 1'
#
loop_
_entity.id
_entity.type
_entity.pdbx_description
1 polymer ?
#
loop_
_entity_poly.entity_id
_entity_poly.type
_entity_poly.pdbx_seq_one_letter_code
_entity_poly.pdbx_strand_id
1 'polypeptide(L)'
;MDDRSGAKRKAPADPFSVDQTQAHALLKQRIYQPRNGGSINTASPGLVPRPKKLLSSSVSVTRLPKQLVNPKMKPTASTPLLPPLQPSPRNPASLACIPSPLVSVEECWGVQRSTAQNTFTASLNLDARYLHEFECGNFLYLQRKPHSDQVVYDLQVVEQYATNQSNYYTMSKAGVTHFTTDASEFCALDKWELEYQRFTAMRRIPFFQKYRVWKNYNVWKQNIHLAKMQHAKKTLNTQLFLLNPQLQGTLLRLRALTLSVRFTVTQVSLLRLVPKRTYTLSQLEHEQTQAIVDLSASLASFSSQVVQLCVSACDAVVDSFLEKNKIVAEHKMTFMERAALRKECRSLTNFLRLADVLVIDAMMQLSITSFQTFLAQCRDSAVPLFSVLVDTDATGSIVPTPSADTWRRSFEVLLKQCLTVTDVPERLLGHPKLLGYTSATAEDEGKTSWSISSLNLATLLNDDAGFNAVSSEIFAALDDAFEAVDAYLEVFLPFFEVYVQDLDTMAHPERFHDVSIEQFSDEIAVFESQMKAFVKIPASGVVGVFRVDSDQFKQRLLPTPQQCIVCIKTLLPQLMKEQSQRIMDVLTELSPLAFSTPSTPDKFVGKVVHMEKLGTILPDVKLKYRRVYDMACLMDNFEWRVPDDIKEDIILMKEGVISLEGTLSRFDTDLEAESARFTQLINDMLPPLMKNVLTLQAKLQHPKLETMQTPIGDALAYIADQQQVLNQLVAEAKTLNEYQAQLKQPLSEFTEVQEVVDDLTLKSKLWTALGEWEQCTVKYNDTPFDQIDVQAMGGQVQAYMKLASQAQRALPQNEVAAVLVAQVDQFKLVLPVINDLRGTFLQDRHWSQIHSILGFPVQGDTSLTLGTLMERQAMTHGEAISVVSVAAQQESVLEAMLHKVAAVWHKLELEVKPYKDSKDVFVLGAVDEVLAALDDSIVTINTILGSRFIGAIREEVDAWRKKLVGLQETLDEWLLVQKNWMYIENIFSAPDIQRQLPEASKVFAHVDLSWKAIMKRTNDSPLAIAAGSFPGIKETLTQHNVHLDKIQKSLEDYLETKRMAFPRFYFLSNDELLEILAQSKNPHAVQPHLRKCFENLVQLEFGEGSVDMLAMISSEKERVPLGKNLKARGNVEDWLKALEVSMKASIYKLMKVGLADYDTRLRKEWVCEHPGQVVATVAQMTWARQTELVLVKAQSMQEWLGQVVSELNDLIVKIRGHLTSLERK
;
A
#
# COMPACT_ATOMS: atom_id res chain seq x y z
N MET A 1 -51.47 -4.26 -18.89
CA MET A 1 -52.17 -3.40 -19.85
C MET A 1 -51.45 -2.07 -19.89
N ASP A 2 -51.29 -1.57 -21.10
CA ASP A 2 -50.61 -0.34 -21.54
C ASP A 2 -51.00 0.90 -20.68
N ASP A 3 -50.20 1.97 -20.56
CA ASP A 3 -49.67 2.77 -21.66
C ASP A 3 -48.65 3.85 -21.17
N ARG A 4 -47.64 4.09 -22.01
CA ARG A 4 -46.97 5.37 -22.40
C ARG A 4 -46.41 6.42 -21.40
N SER A 5 -45.08 6.58 -21.55
CA SER A 5 -44.34 7.80 -21.99
C SER A 5 -43.81 8.86 -20.98
N GLY A 6 -42.50 9.11 -21.04
CA GLY A 6 -41.98 10.45 -21.37
C GLY A 6 -41.34 11.36 -20.30
N ALA A 7 -40.03 11.13 -20.04
CA ALA A 7 -38.96 12.14 -19.94
C ALA A 7 -38.81 13.16 -18.76
N LYS A 8 -37.59 13.09 -18.17
CA LYS A 8 -36.65 14.14 -17.67
C LYS A 8 -36.69 14.65 -16.22
N ARG A 9 -35.57 14.35 -15.54
CA ARG A 9 -34.73 15.15 -14.61
C ARG A 9 -35.33 15.61 -13.26
N LYS A 10 -34.82 14.99 -12.17
CA LYS A 10 -34.06 15.59 -11.04
C LYS A 10 -34.18 14.68 -9.80
N ALA A 11 -33.05 14.28 -9.23
CA ALA A 11 -32.92 13.91 -7.81
C ALA A 11 -32.70 15.22 -7.01
N PRO A 12 -32.93 15.33 -5.68
CA PRO A 12 -32.59 14.31 -4.67
C PRO A 12 -33.56 14.08 -3.48
N ALA A 13 -33.35 12.91 -2.85
CA ALA A 13 -33.45 12.49 -1.44
C ALA A 13 -34.56 12.98 -0.48
N ASP A 14 -35.27 11.97 0.08
CA ASP A 14 -35.71 11.73 1.48
C ASP A 14 -36.72 12.71 2.14
N PRO A 15 -37.54 12.33 3.17
CA PRO A 15 -37.15 11.53 4.36
C PRO A 15 -38.23 10.70 5.14
N PHE A 16 -37.73 10.04 6.21
CA PHE A 16 -38.35 9.67 7.52
C PHE A 16 -38.78 8.22 7.84
N SER A 17 -38.09 7.67 8.85
CA SER A 17 -38.62 7.04 10.11
C SER A 17 -37.86 5.74 10.45
N VAL A 18 -36.79 5.76 11.27
CA VAL A 18 -36.72 5.81 12.76
C VAL A 18 -36.97 4.44 13.43
N ASP A 19 -35.90 3.86 14.00
CA ASP A 19 -35.72 3.49 15.42
C ASP A 19 -34.31 2.85 15.60
N GLN A 20 -33.37 3.44 16.38
CA GLN A 20 -33.20 3.40 17.85
C GLN A 20 -32.92 1.95 18.36
N THR A 21 -31.90 1.62 19.17
CA THR A 21 -31.17 2.38 20.22
C THR A 21 -29.92 1.61 20.72
N GLN A 22 -28.89 2.37 21.14
CA GLN A 22 -28.00 2.24 22.33
C GLN A 22 -27.11 0.98 22.55
N ALA A 23 -25.78 1.04 22.78
CA ALA A 23 -24.90 1.84 23.65
C ALA A 23 -24.55 1.18 25.01
N HIS A 24 -23.30 1.42 25.45
CA HIS A 24 -22.63 1.20 26.76
C HIS A 24 -21.56 0.08 26.82
N ALA A 25 -20.46 0.19 27.57
CA ALA A 25 -19.51 1.26 27.91
C ALA A 25 -18.44 0.63 28.86
N LEU A 26 -17.16 0.91 28.62
CA LEU A 26 -16.10 1.28 29.59
C LEU A 26 -15.85 0.52 30.92
N LEU A 27 -14.55 0.18 31.13
CA LEU A 27 -13.62 0.62 32.23
C LEU A 27 -12.86 -0.45 33.07
N LYS A 28 -11.60 -0.05 33.39
CA LYS A 28 -10.62 -0.48 34.44
C LYS A 28 -9.48 -1.43 33.99
N GLN A 29 -8.20 -1.27 34.34
CA GLN A 29 -7.48 -0.35 35.26
C GLN A 29 -5.95 -0.42 35.06
N ARG A 30 -5.24 0.64 35.48
CA ARG A 30 -3.78 0.73 35.75
C ARG A 30 -3.42 0.25 37.19
N ILE A 31 -2.14 -0.06 37.42
CA ILE A 31 -1.17 0.55 38.40
C ILE A 31 -0.26 -0.53 39.04
N TYR A 32 1.08 -0.45 38.85
CA TYR A 32 2.09 -0.19 39.90
C TYR A 32 3.55 -0.10 39.32
N GLN A 33 4.30 0.89 39.81
CA GLN A 33 5.73 1.23 39.61
C GLN A 33 6.32 1.47 41.05
N PRO A 34 7.57 1.93 41.32
CA PRO A 34 8.92 1.70 40.75
C PRO A 34 10.03 1.55 41.86
N ARG A 35 11.34 1.36 41.52
CA ARG A 35 12.50 2.20 41.97
C ARG A 35 13.93 1.67 41.68
N ASN A 36 14.75 2.60 41.18
CA ASN A 36 16.16 2.96 41.46
C ASN A 36 17.35 1.97 41.32
N GLY A 37 18.28 2.34 40.42
CA GLY A 37 19.59 2.91 40.81
C GLY A 37 20.84 2.03 40.67
N GLY A 38 21.89 2.57 40.02
CA GLY A 38 23.28 2.19 40.30
C GLY A 38 24.14 1.81 39.09
N SER A 39 25.04 2.72 38.72
CA SER A 39 26.11 2.55 37.72
C SER A 39 27.34 1.82 38.32
N ILE A 40 28.24 1.39 37.43
CA ILE A 40 29.72 1.30 37.55
C ILE A 40 30.36 -0.11 37.41
N ASN A 41 31.10 -0.24 36.28
CA ASN A 41 32.40 -0.89 36.04
C ASN A 41 32.58 -2.35 35.53
N THR A 42 33.11 -2.37 34.29
CA THR A 42 34.38 -2.99 33.82
C THR A 42 34.44 -4.43 33.31
N ALA A 43 34.92 -4.49 32.05
CA ALA A 43 35.89 -5.42 31.45
C ALA A 43 35.43 -6.79 30.89
N SER A 44 35.45 -6.85 29.55
CA SER A 44 35.69 -8.02 28.67
C SER A 44 37.02 -8.75 29.02
N PRO A 45 37.38 -9.95 28.48
CA PRO A 45 36.91 -10.61 27.23
C PRO A 45 36.77 -12.17 27.27
N GLY A 46 36.24 -12.78 26.19
CA GLY A 46 36.52 -14.21 25.92
C GLY A 46 35.56 -15.03 25.05
N LEU A 47 35.73 -14.93 23.72
CA LEU A 47 35.73 -16.00 22.71
C LEU A 47 34.60 -17.05 22.59
N VAL A 48 33.94 -16.99 21.43
CA VAL A 48 33.09 -17.98 20.77
C VAL A 48 33.87 -18.67 19.63
N PRO A 49 33.66 -19.97 19.34
CA PRO A 49 34.06 -20.58 18.06
C PRO A 49 32.90 -20.80 17.07
N ARG A 50 33.29 -20.76 15.79
CA ARG A 50 32.55 -20.74 14.50
C ARG A 50 31.69 -21.98 14.16
N PRO A 51 30.87 -21.90 13.08
CA PRO A 51 31.27 -22.54 11.81
C PRO A 51 31.08 -21.69 10.52
N LYS A 52 31.53 -22.27 9.39
CA LYS A 52 31.90 -21.76 8.04
C LYS A 52 30.70 -21.50 7.09
N LYS A 53 30.61 -20.37 6.37
CA LYS A 53 31.01 -20.04 4.95
C LYS A 53 30.38 -20.87 3.81
N LEU A 54 29.65 -20.20 2.90
CA LEU A 54 29.93 -19.95 1.44
C LEU A 54 28.82 -19.00 0.89
N LEU A 55 29.16 -17.74 0.56
CA LEU A 55 29.23 -17.12 -0.78
C LEU A 55 27.92 -16.52 -1.34
N SER A 56 27.81 -15.20 -1.27
CA SER A 56 27.13 -14.36 -2.28
C SER A 56 27.83 -13.00 -2.35
N SER A 57 28.40 -12.69 -3.51
CA SER A 57 29.14 -11.45 -3.79
C SER A 57 28.24 -10.43 -4.48
N SER A 58 27.98 -9.29 -3.83
CA SER A 58 27.52 -8.05 -4.46
C SER A 58 28.61 -6.98 -4.27
N VAL A 59 29.12 -6.44 -5.37
CA VAL A 59 30.16 -5.41 -5.40
C VAL A 59 29.50 -4.04 -5.47
N SER A 60 29.76 -3.23 -4.46
CA SER A 60 29.37 -1.83 -4.35
C SER A 60 30.28 -0.92 -5.19
N VAL A 61 29.67 0.01 -5.92
CA VAL A 61 30.34 1.05 -6.71
C VAL A 61 30.73 2.22 -5.80
N THR A 62 32.03 2.47 -5.65
CA THR A 62 32.58 3.61 -4.89
C THR A 62 32.75 4.87 -5.75
N ARG A 63 32.33 6.00 -5.15
CA ARG A 63 32.44 7.40 -5.61
C ARG A 63 33.89 7.85 -5.88
N LEU A 64 34.05 8.74 -6.86
CA LEU A 64 35.25 9.58 -7.07
C LEU A 64 35.15 10.90 -6.26
N PRO A 65 36.25 11.49 -5.77
CA PRO A 65 36.24 12.67 -4.88
C PRO A 65 36.41 14.01 -5.62
N LYS A 66 35.82 15.08 -5.06
CA LYS A 66 36.08 16.49 -5.39
C LYS A 66 36.94 17.14 -4.28
N GLN A 67 37.94 17.93 -4.65
CA GLN A 67 38.27 19.29 -4.16
C GLN A 67 39.78 19.59 -4.30
N LEU A 68 40.10 20.68 -5.02
CA LEU A 68 41.33 21.46 -4.88
C LEU A 68 40.96 22.92 -5.12
N VAL A 69 41.16 23.76 -4.09
CA VAL A 69 41.10 25.23 -4.13
C VAL A 69 42.52 25.74 -3.86
N ASN A 70 43.00 26.65 -4.72
CA ASN A 70 44.29 27.33 -4.61
C ASN A 70 44.16 28.66 -3.85
N PRO A 71 45.28 29.20 -3.33
CA PRO A 71 45.55 30.64 -3.49
C PRO A 71 47.00 30.98 -3.95
N LYS A 72 47.07 31.83 -5.00
CA LYS A 72 47.92 33.04 -5.27
C LYS A 72 49.32 33.15 -4.61
N MET A 73 50.44 33.64 -5.19
CA MET A 73 50.74 34.72 -6.18
C MET A 73 52.29 34.67 -6.48
N LYS A 74 52.82 34.68 -7.73
CA LYS A 74 53.22 35.81 -8.63
C LYS A 74 54.78 35.91 -8.86
N PRO A 75 55.33 36.66 -9.85
CA PRO A 75 55.88 36.08 -11.11
C PRO A 75 57.31 36.55 -11.49
N THR A 76 57.95 35.88 -12.45
CA THR A 76 59.00 36.49 -13.30
C THR A 76 59.04 35.85 -14.68
N ALA A 77 59.19 36.70 -15.70
CA ALA A 77 59.04 36.43 -17.11
C ALA A 77 60.34 35.98 -17.79
N SER A 78 60.21 35.17 -18.86
CA SER A 78 60.81 35.36 -20.21
C SER A 78 60.86 34.03 -20.98
N THR A 79 60.07 33.94 -22.04
CA THR A 79 60.10 32.91 -23.12
C THR A 79 61.32 33.17 -24.02
N PRO A 80 61.95 32.18 -24.70
CA PRO A 80 61.32 31.52 -25.86
C PRO A 80 61.69 30.02 -26.10
N LEU A 81 60.75 29.32 -26.76
CA LEU A 81 60.92 28.26 -27.77
C LEU A 81 61.94 27.11 -27.54
N LEU A 82 61.44 25.89 -27.38
CA LEU A 82 62.16 24.65 -27.66
C LEU A 82 61.52 23.89 -28.85
N PRO A 83 62.34 23.25 -29.72
CA PRO A 83 61.96 22.67 -31.01
C PRO A 83 61.57 21.15 -30.84
N PRO A 84 61.34 20.39 -31.93
CA PRO A 84 60.41 19.26 -31.94
C PRO A 84 60.91 18.00 -31.22
N LEU A 85 59.94 17.21 -30.75
CA LEU A 85 60.10 15.88 -30.15
C LEU A 85 60.97 14.95 -31.00
N GLN A 86 62.14 14.58 -30.49
CA GLN A 86 62.87 13.37 -30.88
C GLN A 86 62.38 12.16 -30.06
N PRO A 87 62.30 10.96 -30.66
CA PRO A 87 61.95 9.73 -29.96
C PRO A 87 63.12 9.19 -29.12
N SER A 88 62.85 8.84 -27.87
CA SER A 88 63.83 8.31 -26.91
C SER A 88 64.12 6.81 -27.10
N PRO A 89 65.30 6.33 -26.68
CA PRO A 89 65.93 5.10 -27.18
C PRO A 89 65.51 3.86 -26.39
N ARG A 90 65.34 2.74 -27.11
CA ARG A 90 65.20 1.39 -26.51
C ARG A 90 66.59 0.82 -26.22
N ASN A 91 66.90 0.65 -24.95
CA ASN A 91 68.00 -0.21 -24.51
C ASN A 91 67.60 -1.70 -24.59
N PRO A 92 68.49 -2.59 -25.06
CA PRO A 92 68.28 -4.04 -25.10
C PRO A 92 68.92 -4.74 -23.88
N ALA A 93 68.62 -6.04 -23.77
CA ALA A 93 69.30 -7.09 -22.98
C ALA A 93 68.76 -7.41 -21.58
N SER A 94 68.03 -8.54 -21.51
CA SER A 94 68.34 -9.63 -20.58
C SER A 94 67.79 -10.94 -21.13
N LEU A 95 68.67 -11.75 -21.73
CA LEU A 95 68.47 -13.19 -21.85
C LEU A 95 69.78 -13.84 -21.44
N ALA A 96 69.65 -14.64 -20.39
CA ALA A 96 70.71 -15.25 -19.63
C ALA A 96 71.55 -16.24 -20.46
N CYS A 97 72.82 -16.30 -20.06
CA CYS A 97 73.84 -17.26 -20.48
C CYS A 97 73.34 -18.70 -20.55
N ILE A 98 73.69 -19.39 -21.64
CA ILE A 98 73.92 -20.84 -21.66
C ILE A 98 75.43 -21.01 -21.88
N PRO A 99 76.13 -21.80 -21.04
CA PRO A 99 77.57 -21.97 -21.18
C PRO A 99 77.88 -22.85 -22.40
N SER A 100 78.76 -22.35 -23.28
CA SER A 100 79.43 -23.20 -24.28
C SER A 100 80.67 -23.81 -23.63
N PRO A 101 80.92 -25.12 -23.73
CA PRO A 101 82.27 -25.63 -23.60
C PRO A 101 83.05 -25.15 -24.82
N LEU A 102 84.16 -24.46 -24.57
CA LEU A 102 85.22 -24.27 -25.55
C LEU A 102 85.73 -25.67 -25.93
N VAL A 103 85.27 -26.20 -27.05
CA VAL A 103 86.01 -27.20 -27.81
C VAL A 103 86.73 -26.45 -28.92
N SER A 104 88.04 -26.59 -28.92
CA SER A 104 88.98 -26.14 -29.95
C SER A 104 88.44 -26.45 -31.36
N VAL A 105 88.42 -25.43 -32.21
CA VAL A 105 88.00 -25.51 -33.63
C VAL A 105 88.88 -26.48 -34.45
N GLU A 106 90.00 -26.93 -33.89
CA GLU A 106 90.93 -27.88 -34.52
C GLU A 106 90.51 -29.36 -34.37
N GLU A 107 89.58 -29.73 -33.47
CA GLU A 107 89.18 -31.14 -33.29
C GLU A 107 87.93 -31.57 -34.08
N CYS A 108 87.20 -30.64 -34.71
CA CYS A 108 86.02 -30.97 -35.52
C CYS A 108 86.33 -31.43 -36.96
N TRP A 109 87.59 -31.40 -37.38
CA TRP A 109 88.03 -31.81 -38.72
C TRP A 109 88.83 -33.12 -38.69
N GLY A 110 88.59 -33.97 -37.68
CA GLY A 110 89.15 -35.31 -37.59
C GLY A 110 88.70 -36.19 -38.77
N VAL A 111 89.69 -36.62 -39.56
CA VAL A 111 89.59 -37.46 -40.76
C VAL A 111 88.65 -38.65 -40.56
N GLN A 112 87.42 -38.56 -41.07
CA GLN A 112 86.57 -39.74 -41.25
C GLN A 112 86.91 -40.42 -42.58
N ARG A 113 87.44 -41.64 -42.44
CA ARG A 113 87.66 -42.59 -43.52
C ARG A 113 86.36 -42.88 -44.27
N SER A 114 86.47 -42.84 -45.60
CA SER A 114 85.63 -43.46 -46.63
C SER A 114 84.47 -44.34 -46.12
N THR A 115 83.26 -43.79 -46.18
CA THR A 115 82.04 -44.55 -46.42
C THR A 115 81.38 -43.92 -47.66
N ALA A 116 81.04 -44.75 -48.65
CA ALA A 116 80.81 -44.37 -50.04
C ALA A 116 79.53 -43.54 -50.34
N GLN A 117 79.01 -42.77 -49.39
CA GLN A 117 77.75 -42.01 -49.52
C GLN A 117 77.82 -40.49 -49.22
N ASN A 118 79.01 -39.89 -49.05
CA ASN A 118 79.15 -38.46 -48.72
C ASN A 118 79.78 -37.59 -49.83
N THR A 119 79.88 -38.08 -51.06
CA THR A 119 80.36 -37.29 -52.20
C THR A 119 79.18 -36.71 -53.00
N PHE A 120 79.37 -35.54 -53.60
CA PHE A 120 78.35 -34.93 -54.48
C PHE A 120 78.00 -35.88 -55.64
N THR A 121 79.00 -36.58 -56.18
CA THR A 121 78.85 -37.61 -57.22
C THR A 121 77.95 -38.77 -56.80
N ALA A 122 78.03 -39.23 -55.54
CA ALA A 122 77.12 -40.25 -55.00
C ALA A 122 75.69 -39.72 -54.81
N SER A 123 75.53 -38.42 -54.50
CA SER A 123 74.20 -37.80 -54.34
C SER A 123 73.40 -37.70 -55.64
N LEU A 124 74.06 -37.83 -56.79
CA LEU A 124 73.44 -37.80 -58.12
C LEU A 124 72.81 -39.13 -58.54
N ASN A 125 73.07 -40.24 -57.84
CA ASN A 125 72.53 -41.59 -58.14
C ASN A 125 72.60 -41.95 -59.64
N LEU A 126 73.80 -41.93 -60.24
CA LEU A 126 74.00 -42.16 -61.67
C LEU A 126 73.67 -43.62 -62.08
N ASP A 127 72.87 -43.80 -63.14
CA ASP A 127 72.63 -45.11 -63.75
C ASP A 127 73.90 -45.66 -64.43
N ALA A 128 73.99 -46.99 -64.57
CA ALA A 128 75.17 -47.70 -65.11
C ALA A 128 75.66 -47.18 -66.48
N ARG A 129 74.76 -46.61 -67.28
CA ARG A 129 75.06 -46.01 -68.59
C ARG A 129 75.82 -44.68 -68.46
N TYR A 130 75.35 -43.78 -67.59
CA TYR A 130 75.99 -42.49 -67.32
C TYR A 130 77.27 -42.63 -66.51
N LEU A 131 77.37 -43.67 -65.67
CA LEU A 131 78.60 -44.01 -64.95
C LEU A 131 79.71 -44.43 -65.94
N HIS A 132 79.38 -45.27 -66.93
CA HIS A 132 80.31 -45.67 -67.98
C HIS A 132 80.73 -44.49 -68.87
N GLU A 133 79.80 -43.60 -69.24
CA GLU A 133 80.13 -42.39 -70.02
C GLU A 133 81.05 -41.44 -69.25
N PHE A 134 80.82 -41.29 -67.95
CA PHE A 134 81.67 -40.49 -67.05
C PHE A 134 83.07 -41.10 -66.88
N GLU A 135 83.19 -42.42 -66.76
CA GLU A 135 84.48 -43.13 -66.65
C GLU A 135 85.29 -43.09 -67.96
N CYS A 136 84.63 -43.05 -69.12
CA CYS A 136 85.25 -42.87 -70.43
C CYS A 136 85.72 -41.44 -70.73
N GLY A 137 85.48 -40.48 -69.83
CA GLY A 137 85.95 -39.10 -69.95
C GLY A 137 84.97 -38.14 -70.65
N ASN A 138 83.71 -38.54 -70.86
CA ASN A 138 82.68 -37.66 -71.42
C ASN A 138 82.04 -36.74 -70.36
N PHE A 139 81.44 -35.63 -70.80
CA PHE A 139 80.79 -34.65 -69.93
C PHE A 139 79.31 -35.01 -69.69
N LEU A 140 78.86 -34.95 -68.44
CA LEU A 140 77.45 -35.03 -68.04
C LEU A 140 76.86 -33.64 -67.91
N TYR A 141 75.64 -33.43 -68.38
CA TYR A 141 74.92 -32.16 -68.25
C TYR A 141 74.02 -32.19 -66.99
N LEU A 142 74.01 -31.09 -66.25
CA LEU A 142 73.37 -30.94 -64.95
C LEU A 142 72.51 -29.66 -64.92
N GLN A 143 71.33 -29.74 -64.30
CA GLN A 143 70.45 -28.60 -64.07
C GLN A 143 69.92 -28.60 -62.63
N ARG A 144 69.52 -27.44 -62.10
CA ARG A 144 68.85 -27.34 -60.79
C ARG A 144 67.46 -27.97 -60.83
N LYS A 145 67.05 -28.63 -59.74
CA LYS A 145 65.70 -29.20 -59.65
C LYS A 145 64.62 -28.10 -59.58
N PRO A 146 63.47 -28.28 -60.25
CA PRO A 146 62.36 -27.35 -60.14
C PRO A 146 61.82 -27.32 -58.70
N HIS A 147 61.59 -26.11 -58.16
CA HIS A 147 61.22 -25.83 -56.76
C HIS A 147 62.36 -25.92 -55.71
N SER A 148 63.61 -26.14 -56.13
CA SER A 148 64.79 -26.13 -55.24
C SER A 148 65.69 -24.88 -55.39
N ASP A 149 65.16 -23.75 -55.87
CA ASP A 149 65.92 -22.51 -56.17
C ASP A 149 66.74 -21.96 -54.99
N GLN A 150 66.52 -22.47 -53.79
CA GLN A 150 67.11 -21.99 -52.56
C GLN A 150 68.14 -22.95 -51.92
N VAL A 151 68.51 -24.04 -52.60
CA VAL A 151 69.57 -25.00 -52.20
C VAL A 151 70.59 -25.11 -53.33
N VAL A 152 71.82 -24.66 -53.07
CA VAL A 152 72.85 -24.39 -54.10
C VAL A 152 73.32 -25.65 -54.85
N TYR A 153 73.37 -26.80 -54.17
CA TYR A 153 73.94 -28.06 -54.71
C TYR A 153 72.90 -29.14 -55.05
N ASP A 154 71.60 -28.81 -55.12
CA ASP A 154 70.56 -29.78 -55.49
C ASP A 154 70.39 -29.82 -57.02
N LEU A 155 71.31 -30.53 -57.68
CA LEU A 155 71.42 -30.67 -59.12
C LEU A 155 70.91 -32.06 -59.57
N GLN A 156 70.38 -32.14 -60.79
CA GLN A 156 69.95 -33.38 -61.45
C GLN A 156 70.62 -33.52 -62.82
N VAL A 157 70.91 -34.75 -63.23
CA VAL A 157 71.45 -35.06 -64.57
C VAL A 157 70.33 -34.96 -65.60
N VAL A 158 70.61 -34.29 -66.71
CA VAL A 158 69.65 -34.03 -67.79
C VAL A 158 70.36 -34.23 -69.13
N GLU A 159 69.63 -34.68 -70.15
CA GLU A 159 70.15 -34.79 -71.52
C GLU A 159 70.40 -33.40 -72.14
N GLN A 160 71.40 -33.27 -73.02
CA GLN A 160 71.87 -31.98 -73.55
C GLN A 160 70.77 -31.10 -74.19
N TYR A 161 69.75 -31.68 -74.80
CA TYR A 161 68.67 -30.90 -75.42
C TYR A 161 67.65 -30.36 -74.40
N ALA A 162 67.61 -30.90 -73.19
CA ALA A 162 66.67 -30.54 -72.14
C ALA A 162 67.26 -29.53 -71.13
N THR A 163 68.54 -29.17 -71.26
CA THR A 163 69.16 -28.10 -70.44
C THR A 163 68.75 -26.70 -70.87
N ASN A 164 68.51 -25.82 -69.89
CA ASN A 164 68.29 -24.40 -70.14
C ASN A 164 69.61 -23.73 -70.58
N GLN A 165 69.67 -23.26 -71.83
CA GLN A 165 70.88 -22.70 -72.44
C GLN A 165 71.44 -21.46 -71.70
N SER A 166 70.62 -20.79 -70.88
CA SER A 166 71.02 -19.61 -70.11
C SER A 166 71.68 -19.92 -68.75
N ASN A 167 71.50 -21.12 -68.20
CA ASN A 167 72.02 -21.49 -66.89
C ASN A 167 72.05 -23.01 -66.69
N TYR A 168 73.21 -23.63 -66.90
CA TYR A 168 73.40 -25.08 -66.75
C TYR A 168 74.80 -25.44 -66.26
N TYR A 169 74.97 -26.65 -65.75
CA TYR A 169 76.25 -27.16 -65.27
C TYR A 169 76.69 -28.33 -66.15
N THR A 170 77.99 -28.52 -66.30
CA THR A 170 78.57 -29.75 -66.88
C THR A 170 79.55 -30.36 -65.89
N MET A 171 79.64 -31.68 -65.86
CA MET A 171 80.51 -32.42 -64.94
C MET A 171 81.33 -33.43 -65.72
N SER A 172 82.64 -33.42 -65.51
CA SER A 172 83.59 -34.41 -66.01
C SER A 172 84.49 -34.89 -64.89
N LYS A 173 85.34 -35.88 -65.19
CA LYS A 173 86.38 -36.34 -64.27
C LYS A 173 87.36 -35.24 -63.83
N ALA A 174 87.51 -34.16 -64.61
CA ALA A 174 88.37 -33.03 -64.26
C ALA A 174 87.69 -32.02 -63.33
N GLY A 175 86.36 -31.84 -63.41
CA GLY A 175 85.65 -30.81 -62.66
C GLY A 175 84.23 -30.53 -63.13
N VAL A 176 83.57 -29.64 -62.40
CA VAL A 176 82.24 -29.09 -62.68
C VAL A 176 82.39 -27.68 -63.25
N THR A 177 81.77 -27.41 -64.41
CA THR A 177 81.73 -26.09 -65.02
C THR A 177 80.31 -25.54 -64.97
N HIS A 178 80.12 -24.35 -64.41
CA HIS A 178 78.85 -23.63 -64.42
C HIS A 178 78.83 -22.64 -65.57
N PHE A 179 77.85 -22.78 -66.47
CA PHE A 179 77.61 -21.86 -67.58
C PHE A 179 76.44 -20.95 -67.25
N THR A 180 76.69 -19.63 -67.21
CA THR A 180 75.68 -18.58 -67.16
C THR A 180 75.72 -17.74 -68.44
N THR A 181 74.71 -16.92 -68.69
CA THR A 181 74.62 -16.08 -69.91
C THR A 181 75.86 -15.20 -70.16
N ASP A 182 76.58 -14.81 -69.10
CA ASP A 182 77.67 -13.84 -69.19
C ASP A 182 79.07 -14.43 -68.87
N ALA A 183 79.16 -15.59 -68.21
CA ALA A 183 80.44 -16.21 -67.82
C ALA A 183 80.34 -17.74 -67.58
N SER A 184 81.46 -18.44 -67.80
CA SER A 184 81.65 -19.85 -67.43
C SER A 184 82.69 -20.00 -66.33
N GLU A 185 82.32 -20.59 -65.20
CA GLU A 185 83.21 -20.82 -64.06
C GLU A 185 83.52 -22.31 -63.91
N PHE A 186 84.81 -22.67 -63.91
CA PHE A 186 85.27 -24.04 -63.71
C PHE A 186 85.74 -24.28 -62.27
N CYS A 187 85.28 -25.37 -61.66
CA CYS A 187 85.75 -25.84 -60.36
C CYS A 187 86.23 -27.29 -60.48
N ALA A 188 87.45 -27.58 -60.01
CA ALA A 188 87.96 -28.94 -59.95
C ALA A 188 87.05 -29.82 -59.06
N LEU A 189 86.84 -31.08 -59.47
CA LEU A 189 85.83 -31.95 -58.85
C LEU A 189 86.08 -32.14 -57.34
N ASP A 190 87.34 -32.32 -56.95
CA ASP A 190 87.76 -32.49 -55.55
C ASP A 190 87.41 -31.26 -54.69
N LYS A 191 87.56 -30.06 -55.26
CA LYS A 191 87.21 -28.81 -54.59
C LYS A 191 85.70 -28.63 -54.47
N TRP A 192 84.96 -28.97 -55.52
CA TRP A 192 83.50 -28.95 -55.54
C TRP A 192 82.89 -29.91 -54.51
N GLU A 193 83.44 -31.12 -54.39
CA GLU A 193 83.00 -32.10 -53.39
C GLU A 193 83.29 -31.64 -51.96
N LEU A 194 84.45 -31.01 -51.72
CA LEU A 194 84.78 -30.41 -50.42
C LEU A 194 83.81 -29.27 -50.04
N GLU A 195 83.49 -28.39 -51.00
CA GLU A 195 82.54 -27.30 -50.78
C GLU A 195 81.11 -27.81 -50.53
N TYR A 196 80.69 -28.87 -51.23
CA TYR A 196 79.42 -29.56 -50.99
C TYR A 196 79.32 -30.13 -49.57
N GLN A 197 80.38 -30.80 -49.10
CA GLN A 197 80.43 -31.37 -47.75
C GLN A 197 80.36 -30.28 -46.67
N ARG A 198 81.13 -29.19 -46.84
CA ARG A 198 81.12 -28.04 -45.93
C ARG A 198 79.75 -27.35 -45.89
N PHE A 199 79.12 -27.16 -47.05
CA PHE A 199 77.78 -26.58 -47.14
C PHE A 199 76.72 -27.46 -46.45
N THR A 200 76.79 -28.77 -46.65
CA THR A 200 75.88 -29.73 -46.02
C THR A 200 76.06 -29.77 -44.51
N ALA A 201 77.30 -29.65 -44.02
CA ALA A 201 77.59 -29.53 -42.59
C ALA A 201 77.04 -28.21 -42.00
N MET A 202 77.22 -27.08 -42.68
CA MET A 202 76.70 -25.78 -42.22
C MET A 202 75.16 -25.75 -42.11
N ARG A 203 74.44 -26.40 -43.04
CA ARG A 203 72.97 -26.50 -42.98
C ARG A 203 72.44 -27.32 -41.80
N ARG A 204 73.25 -28.18 -41.19
CA ARG A 204 72.88 -28.96 -40.00
C ARG A 204 72.95 -28.13 -38.70
N ILE A 205 73.55 -26.95 -38.73
CA ILE A 205 73.57 -26.05 -37.58
C ILE A 205 72.16 -25.49 -37.33
N PRO A 206 71.59 -25.60 -36.11
CA PRO A 206 70.20 -25.26 -35.81
C PRO A 206 69.78 -23.83 -36.19
N PHE A 207 70.71 -22.86 -36.09
CA PHE A 207 70.47 -21.47 -36.50
C PHE A 207 70.10 -21.38 -37.99
N PHE A 208 70.91 -21.96 -38.88
CA PHE A 208 70.67 -21.91 -40.32
C PHE A 208 69.46 -22.75 -40.74
N GLN A 209 69.14 -23.81 -39.98
CA GLN A 209 67.93 -24.62 -40.18
C GLN A 209 66.64 -23.80 -39.91
N LYS A 210 66.62 -22.94 -38.88
CA LYS A 210 65.43 -22.20 -38.44
C LYS A 210 65.36 -20.74 -38.91
N TYR A 211 66.47 -20.15 -39.34
CA TYR A 211 66.58 -18.73 -39.71
C TYR A 211 65.54 -18.27 -40.75
N ARG A 212 65.29 -19.10 -41.78
CA ARG A 212 64.34 -18.73 -42.85
C ARG A 212 62.89 -18.66 -42.38
N VAL A 213 62.47 -19.60 -41.52
CA VAL A 213 61.13 -19.59 -40.91
C VAL A 213 60.97 -18.35 -40.02
N TRP A 214 61.99 -18.05 -39.23
CA TRP A 214 61.99 -16.89 -38.32
C TRP A 214 61.94 -15.55 -39.05
N LYS A 215 62.69 -15.40 -40.15
CA LYS A 215 62.70 -14.18 -40.98
C LYS A 215 61.32 -13.90 -41.59
N ASN A 216 60.68 -14.92 -42.16
CA ASN A 216 59.35 -14.78 -42.77
C ASN A 216 58.29 -14.41 -41.73
N TYR A 217 58.33 -15.03 -40.55
CA TYR A 217 57.40 -14.72 -39.46
C TYR A 217 57.56 -13.28 -38.93
N ASN A 218 58.79 -12.79 -38.77
CA ASN A 218 59.02 -11.43 -38.27
C ASN A 218 58.55 -10.35 -39.23
N VAL A 219 58.76 -10.53 -40.55
CA VAL A 219 58.27 -9.61 -41.58
C VAL A 219 56.74 -9.56 -41.57
N TRP A 220 56.09 -10.73 -41.53
CA TRP A 220 54.63 -10.81 -41.41
C TRP A 220 54.12 -10.12 -40.13
N LYS A 221 54.75 -10.39 -38.97
CA LYS A 221 54.37 -9.79 -37.68
C LYS A 221 54.45 -8.26 -37.70
N GLN A 222 55.50 -7.70 -38.29
CA GLN A 222 55.66 -6.23 -38.41
C GLN A 222 54.56 -5.61 -39.28
N ASN A 223 54.27 -6.22 -40.43
CA ASN A 223 53.23 -5.74 -41.34
C ASN A 223 51.83 -5.79 -40.71
N ILE A 224 51.51 -6.88 -39.98
CA ILE A 224 50.25 -7.00 -39.24
C ILE A 224 50.15 -5.94 -38.15
N HIS A 225 51.23 -5.68 -37.39
CA HIS A 225 51.22 -4.66 -36.35
C HIS A 225 50.98 -3.26 -36.92
N LEU A 226 51.63 -2.92 -38.03
CA LEU A 226 51.46 -1.64 -38.71
C LEU A 226 50.03 -1.48 -39.24
N ALA A 227 49.47 -2.51 -39.86
CA ALA A 227 48.09 -2.52 -40.34
C ALA A 227 47.09 -2.33 -39.18
N LYS A 228 47.28 -3.03 -38.06
CA LYS A 228 46.44 -2.87 -36.85
C LYS A 228 46.52 -1.46 -36.27
N MET A 229 47.72 -0.88 -36.21
CA MET A 229 47.94 0.49 -35.72
C MET A 229 47.26 1.53 -36.61
N GLN A 230 47.37 1.39 -37.94
CA GLN A 230 46.70 2.26 -38.90
C GLN A 230 45.18 2.13 -38.83
N HIS A 231 44.67 0.92 -38.64
CA HIS A 231 43.25 0.67 -38.46
C HIS A 231 42.71 1.33 -37.18
N ALA A 232 43.42 1.18 -36.05
CA ALA A 232 43.08 1.84 -34.79
C ALA A 232 43.10 3.38 -34.92
N LYS A 233 44.15 3.95 -35.55
CA LYS A 233 44.23 5.40 -35.82
C LYS A 233 43.07 5.90 -36.67
N LYS A 234 42.72 5.17 -37.73
CA LYS A 234 41.59 5.50 -38.60
C LYS A 234 40.27 5.47 -37.82
N THR A 235 40.07 4.43 -37.00
CA THR A 235 38.88 4.25 -36.16
C THR A 235 38.73 5.38 -35.15
N LEU A 236 39.79 5.72 -34.42
CA LEU A 236 39.80 6.81 -33.44
C LEU A 236 39.48 8.17 -34.08
N ASN A 237 40.07 8.47 -35.25
CA ASN A 237 39.79 9.72 -35.96
C ASN A 237 38.36 9.79 -36.53
N THR A 238 37.75 8.65 -36.85
CA THR A 238 36.37 8.60 -37.36
C THR A 238 35.30 8.59 -36.27
N GLN A 239 35.62 8.11 -35.07
CA GLN A 239 34.63 7.87 -34.00
C GLN A 239 34.76 8.83 -32.80
N LEU A 240 35.90 9.50 -32.63
CA LEU A 240 36.16 10.35 -31.47
C LEU A 240 36.26 11.83 -31.88
N PHE A 241 35.12 12.52 -31.86
CA PHE A 241 34.98 13.91 -32.36
C PHE A 241 35.88 14.94 -31.65
N LEU A 242 36.35 14.65 -30.43
CA LEU A 242 37.28 15.50 -29.68
C LEU A 242 38.66 15.62 -30.36
N LEU A 243 39.04 14.66 -31.20
CA LEU A 243 40.29 14.68 -31.96
C LEU A 243 40.16 15.41 -33.30
N ASN A 244 38.95 15.82 -33.70
CA ASN A 244 38.73 16.64 -34.89
C ASN A 244 38.91 18.14 -34.53
N PRO A 245 39.90 18.85 -35.12
CA PRO A 245 40.20 20.24 -34.78
C PRO A 245 39.01 21.21 -34.90
N GLN A 246 38.11 20.95 -35.86
CA GLN A 246 36.94 21.82 -36.12
C GLN A 246 35.79 21.55 -35.14
N LEU A 247 35.61 20.30 -34.70
CA LEU A 247 34.52 19.92 -33.79
C LEU A 247 34.92 20.00 -32.31
N GLN A 248 36.22 19.98 -32.00
CA GLN A 248 36.74 20.04 -30.63
C GLN A 248 36.31 21.33 -29.91
N GLY A 249 36.48 22.49 -30.56
CA GLY A 249 36.13 23.80 -29.99
C GLY A 249 34.63 23.92 -29.71
N THR A 250 33.81 23.45 -30.64
CA THR A 250 32.35 23.45 -30.51
C THR A 250 31.88 22.48 -29.44
N LEU A 251 32.43 21.26 -29.37
CA LEU A 251 32.05 20.27 -28.35
C LEU A 251 32.38 20.76 -26.92
N LEU A 252 33.52 21.44 -26.74
CA LEU A 252 33.88 22.03 -25.45
C LEU A 252 32.96 23.19 -25.07
N ARG A 253 32.58 24.05 -26.03
CA ARG A 253 31.62 25.14 -25.81
C ARG A 253 30.20 24.62 -25.55
N LEU A 254 29.78 23.59 -26.26
CA LEU A 254 28.49 22.93 -26.05
C LEU A 254 28.43 22.31 -24.66
N ARG A 255 29.49 21.61 -24.23
CA ARG A 255 29.63 21.12 -22.85
C ARG A 255 29.61 22.25 -21.81
N ALA A 256 30.25 23.38 -22.10
CA ALA A 256 30.23 24.54 -21.22
C ALA A 256 28.82 25.14 -21.10
N LEU A 257 28.07 25.24 -22.19
CA LEU A 257 26.67 25.70 -22.19
C LEU A 257 25.72 24.71 -21.51
N THR A 258 25.87 23.40 -21.72
CA THR A 258 25.06 22.39 -21.02
C THR A 258 25.37 22.39 -19.52
N LEU A 259 26.63 22.58 -19.14
CA LEU A 259 27.01 22.78 -17.74
C LEU A 259 26.50 24.11 -17.20
N SER A 260 26.49 25.19 -17.97
CA SER A 260 25.91 26.46 -17.53
C SER A 260 24.40 26.34 -17.35
N VAL A 261 23.66 25.65 -18.21
CA VAL A 261 22.23 25.41 -17.91
C VAL A 261 22.06 24.58 -16.64
N ARG A 262 22.92 23.60 -16.41
CA ARG A 262 22.92 22.81 -15.18
C ARG A 262 23.24 23.61 -13.90
N PHE A 263 24.14 24.61 -13.98
CA PHE A 263 24.67 25.32 -12.80
C PHE A 263 24.21 26.77 -12.65
N THR A 264 23.82 27.46 -13.73
CA THR A 264 23.41 28.89 -13.71
C THR A 264 21.90 29.04 -13.57
N VAL A 265 21.13 28.00 -13.92
CA VAL A 265 19.67 27.93 -13.69
C VAL A 265 19.34 27.62 -12.22
N THR A 266 20.33 27.50 -11.35
CA THR A 266 20.11 27.47 -9.88
C THR A 266 19.53 28.77 -9.32
N GLN A 267 19.39 29.85 -10.12
CA GLN A 267 18.57 31.03 -9.77
C GLN A 267 17.13 30.98 -10.32
N VAL A 268 16.83 30.04 -11.22
CA VAL A 268 15.54 29.86 -11.90
C VAL A 268 15.18 28.38 -11.91
N SER A 269 14.90 27.82 -10.73
CA SER A 269 14.43 26.42 -10.61
C SER A 269 13.07 26.23 -11.29
N LEU A 270 12.77 25.01 -11.75
CA LEU A 270 11.42 24.63 -12.23
C LEU A 270 10.33 24.87 -11.17
N LEU A 271 10.72 24.77 -9.89
CA LEU A 271 9.91 25.12 -8.73
C LEU A 271 10.65 26.21 -7.94
N ARG A 272 10.15 27.44 -8.00
CA ARG A 272 10.77 28.62 -7.36
C ARG A 272 10.04 28.96 -6.07
N LEU A 273 10.73 28.85 -4.93
CA LEU A 273 10.27 29.40 -3.66
C LEU A 273 11.18 30.56 -3.26
N VAL A 274 10.59 31.71 -2.91
CA VAL A 274 11.33 32.83 -2.34
C VAL A 274 11.61 32.50 -0.86
N PRO A 275 12.87 32.53 -0.42
CA PRO A 275 13.22 32.23 0.96
C PRO A 275 12.46 33.13 1.95
N LYS A 276 11.96 32.54 3.04
CA LYS A 276 11.26 33.24 4.15
C LYS A 276 9.89 33.85 3.82
N ARG A 277 9.28 33.49 2.69
CA ARG A 277 7.90 33.86 2.36
C ARG A 277 6.98 32.66 2.55
N THR A 278 5.82 32.89 3.16
CA THR A 278 4.75 31.90 3.27
C THR A 278 3.76 32.11 2.13
N TYR A 279 3.34 31.02 1.50
CA TYR A 279 2.47 31.02 0.32
C TYR A 279 1.11 30.40 0.62
N THR A 280 0.04 31.09 0.20
CA THR A 280 -1.25 30.39 -0.02
C THR A 280 -1.16 29.55 -1.30
N LEU A 281 -2.02 28.55 -1.45
CA LEU A 281 -2.06 27.71 -2.65
C LEU A 281 -2.13 28.54 -3.94
N SER A 282 -3.01 29.54 -3.98
CA SER A 282 -3.18 30.45 -5.12
C SER A 282 -1.96 31.33 -5.41
N GLN A 283 -1.25 31.78 -4.36
CA GLN A 283 -0.02 32.55 -4.52
C GLN A 283 1.12 31.68 -5.04
N LEU A 284 1.19 30.42 -4.59
CA LEU A 284 2.15 29.44 -5.08
C LEU A 284 1.93 29.18 -6.57
N GLU A 285 0.70 28.90 -6.99
CA GLU A 285 0.34 28.66 -8.40
C GLU A 285 0.75 29.84 -9.30
N HIS A 286 0.48 31.07 -8.86
CA HIS A 286 0.85 32.27 -9.61
C HIS A 286 2.37 32.43 -9.76
N GLU A 287 3.12 32.26 -8.67
CA GLU A 287 4.58 32.38 -8.66
C GLU A 287 5.27 31.27 -9.45
N GLN A 288 4.74 30.03 -9.40
CA GLN A 288 5.24 28.94 -10.24
C GLN A 288 4.94 29.19 -11.72
N THR A 289 3.76 29.71 -12.05
CA THR A 289 3.41 30.06 -13.44
C THR A 289 4.36 31.12 -13.99
N GLN A 290 4.69 32.14 -13.20
CA GLN A 290 5.66 33.17 -13.62
C GLN A 290 7.08 32.59 -13.76
N ALA A 291 7.51 31.73 -12.83
CA ALA A 291 8.82 31.07 -12.91
C ALA A 291 8.95 30.17 -14.15
N ILE A 292 7.86 29.48 -14.52
CA ILE A 292 7.77 28.69 -15.75
C ILE A 292 7.94 29.57 -16.99
N VAL A 293 7.30 30.74 -17.04
CA VAL A 293 7.45 31.70 -18.15
C VAL A 293 8.89 32.19 -18.26
N ASP A 294 9.50 32.62 -17.15
CA ASP A 294 10.90 33.09 -17.12
C ASP A 294 11.89 31.99 -17.58
N LEU A 295 11.66 30.75 -17.12
CA LEU A 295 12.47 29.59 -17.49
C LEU A 295 12.33 29.25 -18.96
N SER A 296 11.11 29.26 -19.49
CA SER A 296 10.86 28.98 -20.92
C SER A 296 11.60 29.96 -21.84
N ALA A 297 11.64 31.25 -21.48
CA ALA A 297 12.39 32.27 -22.22
C ALA A 297 13.92 32.02 -22.16
N SER A 298 14.42 31.61 -21.00
CA SER A 298 15.84 31.27 -20.80
C SER A 298 16.25 30.02 -21.58
N LEU A 299 15.41 28.98 -21.59
CA LEU A 299 15.61 27.75 -22.36
C LEU A 299 15.54 28.00 -23.87
N ALA A 300 14.66 28.90 -24.34
CA ALA A 300 14.61 29.32 -25.73
C ALA A 300 15.91 30.04 -26.17
N SER A 301 16.46 30.92 -25.32
CA SER A 301 17.75 31.56 -25.57
C SER A 301 18.90 30.55 -25.61
N PHE A 302 18.93 29.58 -24.69
CA PHE A 302 19.89 28.49 -24.69
C PHE A 302 19.80 27.64 -25.97
N SER A 303 18.58 27.24 -26.36
CA SER A 303 18.33 26.48 -27.59
C SER A 303 18.89 27.19 -28.82
N SER A 304 18.63 28.50 -28.94
CA SER A 304 19.15 29.33 -30.02
C SER A 304 20.69 29.36 -30.07
N GLN A 305 21.36 29.47 -28.91
CA GLN A 305 22.83 29.45 -28.83
C GLN A 305 23.41 28.08 -29.21
N VAL A 306 22.78 26.97 -28.79
CA VAL A 306 23.20 25.61 -29.15
C VAL A 306 23.06 25.38 -30.66
N VAL A 307 21.93 25.80 -31.25
CA VAL A 307 21.70 25.73 -32.70
C VAL A 307 22.77 26.52 -33.45
N GLN A 308 23.06 27.76 -33.05
CA GLN A 308 24.06 28.60 -33.71
C GLN A 308 25.47 28.00 -33.65
N LEU A 309 25.85 27.41 -32.50
CA LEU A 309 27.13 26.72 -32.36
C LEU A 309 27.21 25.46 -33.24
N CYS A 310 26.12 24.69 -33.32
CA CYS A 310 26.09 23.49 -34.14
C CYS A 310 26.12 23.82 -35.64
N VAL A 311 25.40 24.87 -36.08
CA VAL A 311 25.41 25.36 -37.47
C VAL A 311 26.82 25.83 -37.84
N SER A 312 27.41 26.74 -37.07
CA SER A 312 28.76 27.25 -37.37
C SER A 312 29.85 26.17 -37.39
N ALA A 313 29.69 25.11 -36.59
CA ALA A 313 30.61 23.97 -36.60
C ALA A 313 30.42 23.06 -37.83
N CYS A 314 29.16 22.84 -38.24
CA CYS A 314 28.86 22.10 -39.46
C CYS A 314 29.37 22.85 -40.70
N ASP A 315 29.14 24.17 -40.76
CA ASP A 315 29.64 25.06 -41.80
C ASP A 315 31.17 24.97 -41.89
N ALA A 316 31.89 25.16 -40.77
CA ALA A 316 33.35 25.11 -40.73
C ALA A 316 33.95 23.75 -41.15
N VAL A 317 33.27 22.64 -40.85
CA VAL A 317 33.70 21.30 -41.29
C VAL A 317 33.48 21.13 -42.79
N VAL A 318 32.34 21.60 -43.32
CA VAL A 318 32.05 21.56 -44.75
C VAL A 318 33.02 22.46 -45.51
N ASP A 319 33.26 23.68 -45.06
CA ASP A 319 34.21 24.62 -45.67
C ASP A 319 35.64 24.07 -45.68
N SER A 320 36.10 23.49 -44.56
CA SER A 320 37.42 22.83 -44.50
C SER A 320 37.51 21.63 -45.45
N PHE A 321 36.41 20.91 -45.67
CA PHE A 321 36.35 19.81 -46.64
C PHE A 321 36.41 20.35 -48.08
N LEU A 322 35.70 21.43 -48.39
CA LEU A 322 35.72 22.08 -49.70
C LEU A 322 37.12 22.62 -50.03
N GLU A 323 37.80 23.26 -49.08
CA GLU A 323 39.15 23.78 -49.23
C GLU A 323 40.19 22.66 -49.47
N LYS A 324 40.14 21.58 -48.67
CA LYS A 324 41.07 20.44 -48.81
C LYS A 324 40.93 19.72 -50.14
N ASN A 325 39.72 19.69 -50.70
CA ASN A 325 39.45 19.08 -52.00
C ASN A 325 39.51 20.07 -53.16
N LYS A 326 39.87 21.35 -52.92
CA LYS A 326 39.96 22.43 -53.91
C LYS A 326 38.67 22.66 -54.71
N ILE A 327 37.52 22.51 -54.07
CA ILE A 327 36.22 22.66 -54.72
C ILE A 327 35.80 24.14 -54.61
N VAL A 328 35.80 24.85 -55.74
CA VAL A 328 35.41 26.27 -55.82
C VAL A 328 33.91 26.40 -56.07
N ALA A 329 33.25 27.41 -55.50
CA ALA A 329 31.79 27.60 -55.52
C ALA A 329 31.14 27.62 -56.91
N GLU A 330 31.88 27.96 -57.98
CA GLU A 330 31.38 27.96 -59.36
C GLU A 330 31.44 26.60 -60.06
N HIS A 331 32.10 25.59 -59.47
CA HIS A 331 32.23 24.24 -60.05
C HIS A 331 31.14 23.29 -59.55
N LYS A 332 30.48 22.59 -60.48
CA LYS A 332 29.44 21.61 -60.16
C LYS A 332 30.09 20.33 -59.64
N MET A 333 29.98 20.10 -58.32
CA MET A 333 30.57 18.93 -57.63
C MET A 333 30.39 17.62 -58.39
N THR A 334 31.49 16.89 -58.56
CA THR A 334 31.51 15.55 -59.14
C THR A 334 30.83 14.53 -58.23
N PHE A 335 30.47 13.38 -58.79
CA PHE A 335 29.82 12.31 -58.02
C PHE A 335 30.66 11.81 -56.85
N MET A 336 31.98 11.66 -57.03
CA MET A 336 32.88 11.23 -55.95
C MET A 336 32.99 12.28 -54.84
N GLU A 337 33.00 13.57 -55.20
CA GLU A 337 32.98 14.67 -54.24
C GLU A 337 31.65 14.74 -53.48
N ARG A 338 30.51 14.49 -54.15
CA ARG A 338 29.21 14.36 -53.49
C ARG A 338 29.14 13.16 -52.55
N ALA A 339 29.69 12.01 -52.94
CA ALA A 339 29.72 10.82 -52.09
C ALA A 339 30.65 11.02 -50.87
N ALA A 340 31.78 11.69 -51.05
CA ALA A 340 32.69 12.08 -49.97
C ALA A 340 32.05 13.12 -49.04
N LEU A 341 31.35 14.12 -49.58
CA LEU A 341 30.58 15.09 -48.81
C LEU A 341 29.47 14.41 -48.00
N ARG A 342 28.72 13.47 -48.59
CA ARG A 342 27.72 12.66 -47.88
C ARG A 342 28.32 11.85 -46.73
N LYS A 343 29.56 11.37 -46.87
CA LYS A 343 30.28 10.67 -45.81
C LYS A 343 30.67 11.61 -44.66
N GLU A 344 31.05 12.84 -44.96
CA GLU A 344 31.27 13.87 -43.93
C GLU A 344 29.95 14.31 -43.28
N CYS A 345 28.87 14.48 -44.04
CA CYS A 345 27.52 14.75 -43.51
C CYS A 345 27.01 13.61 -42.59
N ARG A 346 27.37 12.35 -42.85
CA ARG A 346 27.14 11.21 -41.93
C ARG A 346 27.86 11.40 -40.59
N SER A 347 29.12 11.83 -40.63
CA SER A 347 29.91 12.15 -39.44
C SER A 347 29.28 13.32 -38.66
N LEU A 348 28.86 14.37 -39.36
CA LEU A 348 28.15 15.52 -38.79
C LEU A 348 26.79 15.14 -38.19
N THR A 349 26.04 14.22 -38.82
CA THR A 349 24.77 13.70 -38.26
C THR A 349 25.03 13.00 -36.92
N ASN A 350 26.09 12.20 -36.82
CA ASN A 350 26.46 11.54 -35.55
C ASN A 350 26.97 12.53 -34.49
N PHE A 351 27.61 13.63 -34.90
CA PHE A 351 27.96 14.73 -34.00
C PHE A 351 26.71 15.48 -33.49
N LEU A 352 25.73 15.75 -34.36
CA LEU A 352 24.44 16.34 -33.97
C LEU A 352 23.63 15.41 -33.07
N ARG A 353 23.67 14.08 -33.30
CA ARG A 353 23.11 13.07 -32.38
C ARG A 353 23.73 13.17 -30.98
N LEU A 354 25.06 13.30 -30.90
CA LEU A 354 25.75 13.49 -29.63
C LEU A 354 25.37 14.82 -28.96
N ALA A 355 25.23 15.90 -29.72
CA ALA A 355 24.79 17.20 -29.23
C ALA A 355 23.36 17.14 -28.65
N ASP A 356 22.43 16.48 -29.34
CA ASP A 356 21.05 16.26 -28.85
C ASP A 356 21.04 15.48 -27.52
N VAL A 357 21.85 14.42 -27.40
CA VAL A 357 21.95 13.64 -26.14
C VAL A 357 22.52 14.50 -25.00
N LEU A 358 23.50 15.36 -25.27
CA LEU A 358 24.06 16.27 -24.26
C LEU A 358 23.05 17.34 -23.79
N VAL A 359 22.20 17.83 -24.70
CA VAL A 359 21.10 18.75 -24.35
C VAL A 359 20.04 18.03 -23.51
N ILE A 360 19.67 16.80 -23.89
CA ILE A 360 18.70 15.97 -23.16
C ILE A 360 19.19 15.64 -21.76
N ASP A 361 20.45 15.22 -21.61
CA ASP A 361 21.07 14.98 -20.29
C ASP A 361 21.05 16.26 -19.44
N ALA A 362 21.33 17.42 -20.03
CA ALA A 362 21.26 18.70 -19.32
C ALA A 362 19.84 19.04 -18.85
N MET A 363 18.81 18.81 -19.67
CA MET A 363 17.41 19.02 -19.28
C MET A 363 16.96 18.03 -18.20
N MET A 364 17.35 16.76 -18.31
CA MET A 364 17.03 15.73 -17.31
C MET A 364 17.65 16.06 -15.95
N GLN A 365 18.92 16.46 -15.93
CA GLN A 365 19.62 16.88 -14.71
C GLN A 365 19.03 18.18 -14.13
N LEU A 366 18.55 19.11 -14.97
CA LEU A 366 17.84 20.31 -14.52
C LEU A 366 16.54 19.96 -13.79
N SER A 367 15.75 19.02 -14.34
CA SER A 367 14.53 18.49 -13.72
C SER A 367 14.83 17.87 -12.36
N ILE A 368 15.73 16.89 -12.31
CA ILE A 368 16.05 16.19 -11.07
C ILE A 368 16.59 17.15 -10.00
N THR A 369 17.51 18.06 -10.37
CA THR A 369 18.10 19.02 -9.41
C THR A 369 17.07 20.01 -8.89
N SER A 370 16.13 20.47 -9.74
CA SER A 370 15.07 21.40 -9.31
C SER A 370 14.13 20.75 -8.30
N PHE A 371 13.71 19.50 -8.54
CA PHE A 371 12.83 18.76 -7.63
C PHE A 371 13.56 18.41 -6.32
N GLN A 372 14.84 18.03 -6.38
CA GLN A 372 15.64 17.80 -5.17
C GLN A 372 15.83 19.08 -4.35
N THR A 373 16.02 20.22 -5.01
CA THR A 373 16.14 21.52 -4.33
C THR A 373 14.82 21.91 -3.65
N PHE A 374 13.69 21.68 -4.31
CA PHE A 374 12.37 21.89 -3.73
C PHE A 374 12.13 20.99 -2.52
N LEU A 375 12.42 19.69 -2.63
CA LEU A 375 12.32 18.73 -1.52
C LEU A 375 13.22 19.12 -0.34
N ALA A 376 14.45 19.56 -0.60
CA ALA A 376 15.35 20.04 0.44
C ALA A 376 14.81 21.30 1.13
N GLN A 377 14.22 22.23 0.38
CA GLN A 377 13.56 23.39 0.95
C GLN A 377 12.34 23.00 1.81
N CYS A 378 11.55 22.02 1.40
CA CYS A 378 10.45 21.48 2.22
C CYS A 378 10.95 20.83 3.51
N ARG A 379 12.10 20.15 3.51
CA ARG A 379 12.65 19.47 4.71
C ARG A 379 13.38 20.40 5.67
N ASP A 380 14.15 21.37 5.16
CA ASP A 380 15.06 22.21 5.97
C ASP A 380 14.52 23.63 6.26
N SER A 381 13.25 23.93 5.97
CA SER A 381 12.73 25.28 6.18
C SER A 381 12.48 25.59 7.67
N ALA A 382 13.22 26.56 8.20
CA ALA A 382 12.99 27.12 9.53
C ALA A 382 11.74 28.03 9.62
N VAL A 383 11.12 28.37 8.47
CA VAL A 383 9.94 29.23 8.36
C VAL A 383 8.85 28.44 7.63
N PRO A 384 7.57 28.50 8.04
CA PRO A 384 6.50 27.83 7.31
C PRO A 384 6.43 28.34 5.87
N LEU A 385 6.47 27.41 4.92
CA LEU A 385 6.45 27.69 3.48
C LEU A 385 5.03 27.89 2.97
N PHE A 386 4.06 27.19 3.56
CA PHE A 386 2.68 27.18 3.10
C PHE A 386 1.74 27.67 4.20
N SER A 387 0.58 28.22 3.83
CA SER A 387 -0.47 28.59 4.80
C SER A 387 -1.79 27.92 4.48
N VAL A 388 -2.47 27.46 5.53
CA VAL A 388 -3.77 26.77 5.48
C VAL A 388 -4.69 27.39 6.54
N LEU A 389 -5.98 27.52 6.21
CA LEU A 389 -7.01 28.06 7.10
C LEU A 389 -7.70 26.94 7.85
N VAL A 390 -8.10 27.19 9.10
CA VAL A 390 -9.00 26.30 9.84
C VAL A 390 -10.44 26.63 9.46
N ASP A 391 -11.19 25.67 8.94
CA ASP A 391 -12.61 25.83 8.61
C ASP A 391 -13.43 24.59 9.02
N THR A 392 -14.76 24.68 8.92
CA THR A 392 -15.67 23.56 9.18
C THR A 392 -16.24 23.02 7.87
N ASP A 393 -16.25 21.71 7.71
CA ASP A 393 -16.85 21.06 6.54
C ASP A 393 -18.40 21.00 6.63
N ALA A 394 -19.04 20.47 5.60
CA ALA A 394 -20.51 20.30 5.58
C ALA A 394 -21.04 19.29 6.63
N THR A 395 -20.16 18.50 7.24
CA THR A 395 -20.51 17.52 8.29
C THR A 395 -20.37 18.10 9.70
N GLY A 396 -19.82 19.32 9.83
CA GLY A 396 -19.55 19.97 11.10
C GLY A 396 -18.22 19.58 11.73
N SER A 397 -17.27 19.05 10.97
CA SER A 397 -15.93 18.67 11.43
C SER A 397 -14.90 19.77 11.10
N ILE A 398 -13.89 19.94 11.95
CA ILE A 398 -12.79 20.91 11.73
C ILE A 398 -11.85 20.34 10.67
N VAL A 399 -11.65 21.07 9.58
CA VAL A 399 -10.81 20.65 8.46
C VAL A 399 -9.86 21.75 7.99
N PRO A 400 -8.67 21.39 7.47
CA PRO A 400 -7.77 22.34 6.83
C PRO A 400 -8.32 22.75 5.45
N THR A 401 -8.42 24.06 5.19
CA THR A 401 -8.83 24.62 3.89
C THR A 401 -7.69 25.45 3.29
N PRO A 402 -7.18 25.12 2.09
CA PRO A 402 -7.57 24.01 1.20
C PRO A 402 -7.15 22.64 1.74
N SER A 403 -7.93 21.59 1.41
CA SER A 403 -7.67 20.21 1.86
C SER A 403 -6.39 19.62 1.28
N ALA A 404 -5.87 18.57 1.93
CA ALA A 404 -4.71 17.81 1.47
C ALA A 404 -4.85 17.36 0.00
N ASP A 405 -6.04 16.87 -0.38
CA ASP A 405 -6.34 16.48 -1.77
C ASP A 405 -6.24 17.63 -2.77
N THR A 406 -6.65 18.84 -2.36
CA THR A 406 -6.60 20.02 -3.22
C THR A 406 -5.15 20.44 -3.46
N TRP A 407 -4.33 20.39 -2.40
CA TRP A 407 -2.89 20.59 -2.51
C TRP A 407 -2.22 19.53 -3.39
N ARG A 408 -2.54 18.24 -3.20
CA ARG A 408 -2.02 17.15 -4.03
C ARG A 408 -2.33 17.36 -5.50
N ARG A 409 -3.58 17.65 -5.87
CA ARG A 409 -3.99 17.89 -7.26
C ARG A 409 -3.30 19.10 -7.86
N SER A 410 -3.19 20.20 -7.12
CA SER A 410 -2.48 21.39 -7.61
C SER A 410 -1.00 21.10 -7.84
N PHE A 411 -0.34 20.38 -6.92
CA PHE A 411 1.04 19.92 -7.12
C PHE A 411 1.17 19.01 -8.35
N GLU A 412 0.28 18.03 -8.56
CA GLU A 412 0.30 17.19 -9.76
C GLU A 412 0.18 17.99 -11.07
N VAL A 413 -0.67 19.03 -11.09
CA VAL A 413 -0.81 19.93 -12.23
C VAL A 413 0.46 20.74 -12.44
N LEU A 414 1.05 21.28 -11.38
CA LEU A 414 2.32 22.02 -11.44
C LEU A 414 3.46 21.13 -11.95
N LEU A 415 3.57 19.89 -11.46
CA LEU A 415 4.58 18.93 -11.92
C LEU A 415 4.45 18.65 -13.42
N LYS A 416 3.23 18.46 -13.91
CA LYS A 416 2.96 18.27 -15.36
C LYS A 416 3.35 19.51 -16.16
N GLN A 417 3.01 20.71 -15.69
CA GLN A 417 3.39 21.96 -16.35
C GLN A 417 4.92 22.13 -16.40
N CYS A 418 5.63 21.85 -15.31
CA CYS A 418 7.09 21.88 -15.27
C CYS A 418 7.72 20.92 -16.30
N LEU A 419 7.15 19.72 -16.49
CA LEU A 419 7.63 18.77 -17.50
C LEU A 419 7.45 19.28 -18.93
N THR A 420 6.34 19.96 -19.24
CA THR A 420 6.12 20.53 -20.59
C THR A 420 7.14 21.60 -20.99
N VAL A 421 7.68 22.35 -20.01
CA VAL A 421 8.70 23.40 -20.25
C VAL A 421 10.04 22.81 -20.66
N THR A 422 10.31 21.56 -20.28
CA THR A 422 11.58 20.89 -20.59
C THR A 422 11.67 20.43 -22.06
N ASP A 423 10.54 20.45 -22.79
CA ASP A 423 10.47 20.18 -24.23
C ASP A 423 10.62 21.44 -25.11
N VAL A 424 10.82 22.62 -24.50
CA VAL A 424 11.04 23.89 -25.23
C VAL A 424 12.28 23.88 -26.17
N PRO A 425 13.42 23.25 -25.82
CA PRO A 425 14.56 23.15 -26.73
C PRO A 425 14.23 22.22 -27.92
N GLU A 426 14.12 22.80 -29.12
CA GLU A 426 13.95 22.04 -30.37
C GLU A 426 15.10 21.03 -30.60
N ARG A 427 14.75 19.85 -31.12
CA ARG A 427 15.72 18.80 -31.45
C ARG A 427 16.58 19.21 -32.65
N LEU A 428 17.91 19.12 -32.51
CA LEU A 428 18.87 19.57 -33.52
C LEU A 428 18.78 18.76 -34.82
N LEU A 429 18.47 17.46 -34.74
CA LEU A 429 18.31 16.59 -35.91
C LEU A 429 17.12 16.96 -36.82
N GLY A 430 16.10 17.63 -36.27
CA GLY A 430 14.91 18.09 -37.00
C GLY A 430 14.87 19.59 -37.28
N HIS A 431 15.88 20.34 -36.82
CA HIS A 431 15.85 21.81 -36.88
C HIS A 431 16.06 22.31 -38.33
N PRO A 432 15.23 23.26 -38.84
CA PRO A 432 15.26 23.70 -40.24
C PRO A 432 16.63 24.14 -40.78
N LYS A 433 17.43 24.82 -39.94
CA LYS A 433 18.79 25.27 -40.30
C LYS A 433 19.84 24.16 -40.40
N LEU A 434 19.56 22.97 -39.85
CA LEU A 434 20.49 21.83 -39.82
C LEU A 434 20.07 20.70 -40.77
N LEU A 435 18.88 20.79 -41.38
CA LEU A 435 18.37 19.83 -42.38
C LEU A 435 19.30 19.67 -43.60
N GLY A 436 20.04 20.71 -43.96
CA GLY A 436 21.05 20.64 -45.03
C GLY A 436 22.18 19.64 -44.73
N TYR A 437 22.46 19.35 -43.46
CA TYR A 437 23.50 18.43 -43.02
C TYR A 437 22.96 17.03 -42.69
N THR A 438 21.69 16.92 -42.29
CA THR A 438 21.05 15.67 -41.84
C THR A 438 20.15 15.01 -42.89
N SER A 439 19.78 15.70 -43.97
CA SER A 439 18.98 15.11 -45.06
C SER A 439 19.74 14.01 -45.84
N ALA A 440 21.07 14.12 -45.93
CA ALA A 440 21.91 13.14 -46.62
C ALA A 440 21.95 11.74 -45.95
N THR A 441 21.54 11.63 -44.68
CA THR A 441 21.46 10.38 -43.91
C THR A 441 20.05 9.77 -43.90
N ALA A 442 19.01 10.61 -44.02
CA ALA A 442 17.62 10.17 -44.04
C ALA A 442 17.26 9.34 -45.30
N GLU A 443 17.97 9.55 -46.42
CA GLU A 443 17.77 8.81 -47.67
C GLU A 443 18.42 7.41 -47.69
N ASP A 444 19.40 7.12 -46.81
CA ASP A 444 20.20 5.87 -46.81
C ASP A 444 19.86 4.92 -45.63
N GLU A 445 19.35 5.41 -44.50
CA GLU A 445 19.06 4.60 -43.30
C GLU A 445 17.64 3.99 -43.31
N GLY A 446 17.37 3.12 -44.28
CA GLY A 446 16.29 2.16 -44.14
C GLY A 446 16.66 1.07 -43.12
N LYS A 447 15.95 1.02 -41.98
CA LYS A 447 15.91 -0.07 -40.98
C LYS A 447 16.88 -0.09 -39.78
N THR A 448 17.42 1.05 -39.31
CA THR A 448 18.03 1.10 -37.96
C THR A 448 17.48 2.26 -37.11
N SER A 449 16.41 1.92 -36.38
CA SER A 449 15.85 2.50 -35.15
C SER A 449 16.60 3.66 -34.47
N TRP A 450 16.53 4.88 -35.00
CA TRP A 450 16.65 6.12 -34.21
C TRP A 450 15.61 7.11 -34.72
N SER A 451 14.36 6.94 -34.27
CA SER A 451 13.32 7.92 -34.56
C SER A 451 13.49 9.11 -33.61
N ILE A 452 13.32 10.33 -34.10
CA ILE A 452 13.25 11.55 -33.27
C ILE A 452 12.21 11.39 -32.15
N SER A 453 11.21 10.53 -32.34
CA SER A 453 10.19 10.10 -31.36
C SER A 453 10.69 9.20 -30.22
N SER A 454 11.87 8.57 -30.32
CA SER A 454 12.44 7.69 -29.27
C SER A 454 13.22 8.44 -28.17
N LEU A 455 13.42 9.75 -28.32
CA LEU A 455 14.02 10.62 -27.31
C LEU A 455 13.00 11.69 -26.85
N ASN A 456 11.81 11.26 -26.46
CA ASN A 456 10.88 12.14 -25.76
C ASN A 456 11.38 12.30 -24.30
N LEU A 457 11.64 13.54 -23.88
CA LEU A 457 12.21 13.80 -22.57
C LEU A 457 11.22 13.45 -21.45
N ALA A 458 9.92 13.64 -21.68
CA ALA A 458 8.88 13.26 -20.73
C ALA A 458 8.81 11.74 -20.50
N THR A 459 9.00 10.92 -21.54
CA THR A 459 9.06 9.45 -21.37
C THR A 459 10.33 9.03 -20.65
N LEU A 460 11.48 9.64 -20.99
CA LEU A 460 12.75 9.34 -20.33
C LEU A 460 12.75 9.75 -18.84
N LEU A 461 12.08 10.85 -18.48
CA LEU A 461 11.91 11.28 -17.09
C LEU A 461 10.96 10.37 -16.31
N ASN A 462 9.86 9.93 -16.93
CA ASN A 462 8.93 8.99 -16.31
C ASN A 462 9.55 7.59 -16.10
N ASP A 463 10.52 7.20 -16.93
CA ASP A 463 11.26 5.94 -16.77
C ASP A 463 12.47 6.08 -15.80
N ASP A 464 12.88 7.30 -15.44
CA ASP A 464 14.03 7.54 -14.57
C ASP A 464 13.68 7.29 -13.09
N ALA A 465 14.37 6.32 -12.49
CA ALA A 465 14.17 5.95 -11.10
C ALA A 465 14.51 7.08 -10.11
N GLY A 466 15.47 7.95 -10.45
CA GLY A 466 15.86 9.08 -9.61
C GLY A 466 14.78 10.15 -9.55
N PHE A 467 14.19 10.48 -10.71
CA PHE A 467 13.06 11.40 -10.80
C PHE A 467 11.82 10.86 -10.08
N ASN A 468 11.46 9.60 -10.30
CA ASN A 468 10.31 8.97 -9.65
C ASN A 468 10.47 8.87 -8.12
N ALA A 469 11.68 8.59 -7.63
CA ALA A 469 11.97 8.57 -6.20
C ALA A 469 11.78 9.97 -5.56
N VAL A 470 12.35 11.02 -6.17
CA VAL A 470 12.23 12.39 -5.65
C VAL A 470 10.78 12.88 -5.72
N SER A 471 10.05 12.57 -6.81
CA SER A 471 8.63 12.92 -6.93
C SER A 471 7.79 12.23 -5.84
N SER A 472 8.04 10.96 -5.56
CA SER A 472 7.33 10.22 -4.51
C SER A 472 7.66 10.75 -3.12
N GLU A 473 8.92 11.10 -2.85
CA GLU A 473 9.35 11.71 -1.58
C GLU A 473 8.70 13.08 -1.33
N ILE A 474 8.43 13.88 -2.38
CA ILE A 474 7.71 15.15 -2.25
C ILE A 474 6.27 14.92 -1.79
N PHE A 475 5.55 13.97 -2.39
CA PHE A 475 4.19 13.66 -1.98
C PHE A 475 4.13 13.07 -0.58
N ALA A 476 5.05 12.16 -0.23
CA ALA A 476 5.15 11.61 1.12
C ALA A 476 5.42 12.72 2.17
N ALA A 477 6.34 13.64 1.90
CA ALA A 477 6.60 14.75 2.81
C ALA A 477 5.40 15.72 2.96
N LEU A 478 4.57 15.85 1.91
CA LEU A 478 3.33 16.62 1.97
C LEU A 478 2.28 15.91 2.83
N ASP A 479 2.15 14.59 2.70
CA ASP A 479 1.24 13.77 3.50
C ASP A 479 1.62 13.80 4.99
N ASP A 480 2.90 13.58 5.31
CA ASP A 480 3.41 13.68 6.68
C ASP A 480 3.14 15.07 7.30
N ALA A 481 3.25 16.13 6.48
CA ALA A 481 2.98 17.49 6.92
C ALA A 481 1.49 17.76 7.18
N PHE A 482 0.59 17.17 6.38
CA PHE A 482 -0.85 17.28 6.62
C PHE A 482 -1.30 16.45 7.81
N GLU A 483 -0.72 15.27 8.06
CA GLU A 483 -0.98 14.49 9.27
C GLU A 483 -0.60 15.28 10.54
N ALA A 484 0.52 16.00 10.51
CA ALA A 484 0.91 16.91 11.59
C ALA A 484 -0.07 18.09 11.75
N VAL A 485 -0.60 18.63 10.65
CA VAL A 485 -1.64 19.68 10.68
C VAL A 485 -2.92 19.15 11.29
N ASP A 486 -3.38 17.96 10.90
CA ASP A 486 -4.58 17.33 11.45
C ASP A 486 -4.43 17.06 12.96
N ALA A 487 -3.26 16.59 13.41
CA ALA A 487 -2.97 16.45 14.83
C ALA A 487 -3.00 17.80 15.59
N TYR A 488 -2.57 18.90 14.96
CA TYR A 488 -2.69 20.24 15.55
C TYR A 488 -4.14 20.74 15.57
N LEU A 489 -4.99 20.31 14.62
CA LEU A 489 -6.41 20.68 14.62
C LEU A 489 -7.17 20.13 15.83
N GLU A 490 -6.71 19.02 16.42
CA GLU A 490 -7.29 18.45 17.65
C GLU A 490 -7.30 19.46 18.83
N VAL A 491 -6.35 20.41 18.86
CA VAL A 491 -6.30 21.47 19.88
C VAL A 491 -7.56 22.34 19.88
N PHE A 492 -8.24 22.45 18.75
CA PHE A 492 -9.45 23.27 18.60
C PHE A 492 -10.74 22.50 18.92
N LEU A 493 -10.72 21.16 18.98
CA LEU A 493 -11.91 20.33 19.21
C LEU A 493 -12.65 20.68 20.52
N PRO A 494 -11.99 20.86 21.68
CA PRO A 494 -12.70 21.19 22.92
C PRO A 494 -13.43 22.54 22.85
N PHE A 495 -12.88 23.51 22.10
CA PHE A 495 -13.53 24.82 21.92
C PHE A 495 -14.72 24.73 20.96
N PHE A 496 -14.61 23.87 19.95
CA PHE A 496 -15.66 23.64 18.98
C PHE A 496 -16.84 22.85 19.56
N GLU A 497 -16.58 21.85 20.42
CA GLU A 497 -17.62 21.14 21.16
C GLU A 497 -18.45 22.07 22.05
N VAL A 498 -17.78 22.98 22.77
CA VAL A 498 -18.45 24.03 23.56
C VAL A 498 -19.29 24.93 22.67
N TYR A 499 -18.77 25.36 21.52
CA TYR A 499 -19.51 26.16 20.55
C TYR A 499 -20.79 25.45 20.04
N VAL A 500 -20.74 24.14 19.78
CA VAL A 500 -21.92 23.36 19.37
C VAL A 500 -22.95 23.24 20.50
N GLN A 501 -22.51 23.05 21.74
CA GLN A 501 -23.38 23.02 22.92
C GLN A 501 -24.06 24.38 23.16
N ASP A 502 -23.33 25.48 22.99
CA ASP A 502 -23.86 26.84 23.11
C ASP A 502 -24.92 27.10 22.02
N LEU A 503 -24.70 26.64 20.79
CA LEU A 503 -25.70 26.73 19.71
C LEU A 503 -26.99 25.94 20.01
N ASP A 504 -26.89 24.74 20.60
CA ASP A 504 -28.06 23.96 21.06
C ASP A 504 -28.83 24.71 22.16
N THR A 505 -28.10 25.34 23.07
CA THR A 505 -28.67 26.15 24.16
C THR A 505 -29.42 27.37 23.62
N MET A 506 -28.90 28.03 22.58
CA MET A 506 -29.58 29.11 21.88
C MET A 506 -30.83 28.64 21.10
N ALA A 507 -30.84 27.41 20.61
CA ALA A 507 -31.97 26.83 19.89
C ALA A 507 -33.14 26.43 20.81
N HIS A 508 -32.86 26.12 22.09
CA HIS A 508 -33.84 25.62 23.06
C HIS A 508 -33.91 26.44 24.37
N PRO A 509 -34.39 27.70 24.30
CA PRO A 509 -34.50 28.59 25.47
C PRO A 509 -35.51 28.11 26.53
N GLU A 510 -36.41 27.18 26.18
CA GLU A 510 -37.39 26.59 27.10
C GLU A 510 -36.75 25.84 28.27
N ARG A 511 -35.52 25.35 28.12
CA ARG A 511 -34.76 24.65 29.17
C ARG A 511 -34.57 25.48 30.45
N PHE A 512 -34.66 26.81 30.35
CA PHE A 512 -34.45 27.73 31.47
C PHE A 512 -35.73 28.06 32.26
N HIS A 513 -36.91 27.52 31.94
CA HIS A 513 -38.17 27.90 32.60
C HIS A 513 -38.25 27.50 34.09
N ASP A 514 -37.75 26.30 34.45
CA ASP A 514 -37.87 25.75 35.81
C ASP A 514 -36.58 25.85 36.64
N VAL A 515 -35.60 26.61 36.14
CA VAL A 515 -34.25 26.71 36.71
C VAL A 515 -34.20 27.69 37.89
N SER A 516 -33.34 27.41 38.88
CA SER A 516 -33.16 28.28 40.06
C SER A 516 -32.39 29.56 39.71
N ILE A 517 -32.53 30.61 40.52
CA ILE A 517 -31.84 31.89 40.28
C ILE A 517 -30.31 31.74 40.44
N GLU A 518 -29.87 30.85 41.33
CA GLU A 518 -28.46 30.50 41.49
C GLU A 518 -27.92 29.82 40.23
N GLN A 519 -28.68 28.90 39.63
CA GLN A 519 -28.32 28.26 38.37
C GLN A 519 -28.26 29.25 37.20
N PHE A 520 -29.14 30.25 37.13
CA PHE A 520 -29.00 31.33 36.14
C PHE A 520 -27.68 32.10 36.32
N SER A 521 -27.30 32.40 37.56
CA SER A 521 -26.04 33.07 37.86
C SER A 521 -24.83 32.20 37.52
N ASP A 522 -24.89 30.90 37.82
CA ASP A 522 -23.83 29.94 37.53
C ASP A 522 -23.65 29.74 36.02
N GLU A 523 -24.74 29.62 35.25
CA GLU A 523 -24.70 29.50 33.78
C GLU A 523 -24.14 30.78 33.13
N ILE A 524 -24.54 31.97 33.60
CA ILE A 524 -23.94 33.23 33.14
C ILE A 524 -22.44 33.27 33.46
N ALA A 525 -22.02 32.82 34.64
CA ALA A 525 -20.61 32.74 35.01
C ALA A 525 -19.83 31.72 34.15
N VAL A 526 -20.47 30.61 33.75
CA VAL A 526 -19.92 29.63 32.81
C VAL A 526 -19.72 30.29 31.44
N PHE A 527 -20.71 30.98 30.87
CA PHE A 527 -20.57 31.69 29.59
C PHE A 527 -19.50 32.78 29.63
N GLU A 528 -19.39 33.53 30.75
CA GLU A 528 -18.29 34.49 30.94
C GLU A 528 -16.91 33.82 31.01
N SER A 529 -16.83 32.63 31.63
CA SER A 529 -15.59 31.84 31.70
C SER A 529 -15.19 31.26 30.34
N GLN A 530 -16.15 30.80 29.55
CA GLN A 530 -15.97 30.33 28.18
C GLN A 530 -15.51 31.47 27.27
N MET A 531 -16.08 32.67 27.40
CA MET A 531 -15.62 33.85 26.68
C MET A 531 -14.15 34.16 26.99
N LYS A 532 -13.73 34.09 28.27
CA LYS A 532 -12.32 34.22 28.67
C LYS A 532 -11.44 33.09 28.11
N ALA A 533 -11.98 31.89 27.94
CA ALA A 533 -11.26 30.75 27.35
C ALA A 533 -11.09 30.91 25.82
N PHE A 534 -12.14 31.34 25.10
CA PHE A 534 -12.12 31.52 23.64
C PHE A 534 -11.16 32.64 23.20
N VAL A 535 -10.93 33.65 24.04
CA VAL A 535 -9.91 34.67 23.80
C VAL A 535 -8.49 34.08 23.75
N LYS A 536 -8.23 32.97 24.47
CA LYS A 536 -6.91 32.29 24.51
C LYS A 536 -6.62 31.45 23.27
N ILE A 537 -7.59 31.25 22.37
CA ILE A 537 -7.38 30.53 21.11
C ILE A 537 -6.28 31.26 20.30
N PRO A 538 -5.21 30.57 19.87
CA PRO A 538 -4.15 31.19 19.07
C PRO A 538 -4.70 31.67 17.73
N ALA A 539 -4.20 32.80 17.21
CA ALA A 539 -4.61 33.33 15.90
C ALA A 539 -3.92 32.62 14.72
N SER A 540 -2.75 32.03 14.98
CA SER A 540 -2.02 31.20 14.02
C SER A 540 -1.02 30.27 14.74
N GLY A 541 -0.75 29.09 14.18
CA GLY A 541 0.27 28.14 14.64
C GLY A 541 1.21 27.72 13.51
N VAL A 542 2.44 27.34 13.85
CA VAL A 542 3.41 26.80 12.89
C VAL A 542 3.54 25.29 13.11
N VAL A 543 3.25 24.51 12.07
CA VAL A 543 3.22 23.04 12.09
C VAL A 543 4.01 22.52 10.89
N GLY A 544 5.26 22.13 11.12
CA GLY A 544 6.17 21.71 10.05
C GLY A 544 6.33 22.79 8.97
N VAL A 545 5.96 22.46 7.74
CA VAL A 545 6.00 23.37 6.58
C VAL A 545 4.77 24.28 6.47
N PHE A 546 3.73 24.05 7.27
CA PHE A 546 2.48 24.80 7.23
C PHE A 546 2.38 25.82 8.37
N ARG A 547 1.84 26.98 8.04
CA ARG A 547 1.26 27.94 8.97
C ARG A 547 -0.25 27.73 8.97
N VAL A 548 -0.79 27.31 10.11
CA VAL A 548 -2.23 27.11 10.30
C VAL A 548 -2.81 28.41 10.84
N ASP A 549 -3.60 29.12 10.03
CA ASP A 549 -4.25 30.37 10.40
C ASP A 549 -5.68 30.10 10.90
N SER A 550 -5.93 30.41 12.17
CA SER A 550 -7.18 30.14 12.91
C SER A 550 -7.94 31.41 13.29
N ASP A 551 -7.50 32.58 12.82
CA ASP A 551 -8.09 33.88 13.18
C ASP A 551 -9.56 34.01 12.73
N GLN A 552 -9.89 33.56 11.51
CA GLN A 552 -11.28 33.57 11.03
C GLN A 552 -12.17 32.61 11.82
N PHE A 553 -11.65 31.44 12.17
CA PHE A 553 -12.33 30.47 13.01
C PHE A 553 -12.59 31.07 14.41
N LYS A 554 -11.56 31.68 15.02
CA LYS A 554 -11.68 32.39 16.30
C LYS A 554 -12.74 33.49 16.27
N GLN A 555 -12.80 34.29 15.20
CA GLN A 555 -13.80 35.35 15.04
C GLN A 555 -15.24 34.81 14.97
N ARG A 556 -15.46 33.57 14.51
CA ARG A 556 -16.79 32.92 14.53
C ARG A 556 -17.19 32.38 15.89
N LEU A 557 -16.25 31.85 16.69
CA LEU A 557 -16.56 31.28 18.00
C LEU A 557 -16.76 32.34 19.09
N LEU A 558 -16.00 33.44 19.05
CA LEU A 558 -16.04 34.51 20.06
C LEU A 558 -17.44 35.08 20.37
N PRO A 559 -18.34 35.33 19.40
CA PRO A 559 -19.65 35.93 19.69
C PRO A 559 -20.66 34.96 20.32
N THR A 560 -20.48 33.63 20.28
CA THR A 560 -21.51 32.67 20.69
C THR A 560 -21.83 32.70 22.18
N PRO A 561 -20.84 32.67 23.11
CA PRO A 561 -21.13 32.79 24.54
C PRO A 561 -21.82 34.13 24.88
N GLN A 562 -21.47 35.20 24.16
CA GLN A 562 -22.10 36.51 24.30
C GLN A 562 -23.57 36.49 23.84
N GLN A 563 -23.88 35.77 22.75
CA GLN A 563 -25.25 35.61 22.26
C GLN A 563 -26.11 34.76 23.20
N CYS A 564 -25.54 33.76 23.88
CA CYS A 564 -26.23 32.99 24.93
C CYS A 564 -26.66 33.88 26.10
N ILE A 565 -25.76 34.76 26.57
CA ILE A 565 -26.05 35.76 27.61
C ILE A 565 -27.17 36.71 27.15
N VAL A 566 -27.17 37.12 25.87
CA VAL A 566 -28.25 37.95 25.31
C VAL A 566 -29.59 37.20 25.29
N CYS A 567 -29.61 35.91 24.99
CA CYS A 567 -30.84 35.10 25.04
C CYS A 567 -31.42 35.05 26.46
N ILE A 568 -30.58 34.82 27.48
CA ILE A 568 -31.00 34.84 28.89
C ILE A 568 -31.55 36.22 29.27
N LYS A 569 -30.87 37.29 28.86
CA LYS A 569 -31.30 38.67 29.07
C LYS A 569 -32.68 38.97 28.46
N THR A 570 -33.02 38.35 27.33
CA THR A 570 -34.35 38.51 26.69
C THR A 570 -35.44 37.63 27.30
N LEU A 571 -35.07 36.46 27.84
CA LEU A 571 -36.01 35.48 28.40
C LEU A 571 -36.49 35.87 29.81
N LEU A 572 -35.61 36.40 30.65
CA LEU A 572 -35.94 36.77 32.05
C LEU A 572 -37.17 37.69 32.15
N PRO A 573 -37.30 38.79 31.35
CA PRO A 573 -38.49 39.62 31.37
C PRO A 573 -39.79 38.90 30.99
N GLN A 574 -39.72 37.94 30.07
CA GLN A 574 -40.91 37.18 29.63
C GLN A 574 -41.41 36.27 30.76
N LEU A 575 -40.49 35.58 31.44
CA LEU A 575 -40.80 34.72 32.59
C LEU A 575 -41.34 35.54 33.77
N MET A 576 -40.75 36.70 34.04
CA MET A 576 -41.22 37.61 35.10
C MET A 576 -42.65 38.06 34.86
N LYS A 577 -43.01 38.37 33.60
CA LYS A 577 -44.36 38.81 33.23
C LYS A 577 -45.40 37.70 33.37
N GLU A 578 -45.07 36.48 32.95
CA GLU A 578 -45.99 35.34 33.09
C GLU A 578 -46.25 35.00 34.56
N GLN A 579 -45.20 35.03 35.39
CA GLN A 579 -45.31 34.76 36.83
C GLN A 579 -46.03 35.89 37.57
N SER A 580 -45.80 37.17 37.21
CA SER A 580 -46.51 38.29 37.81
C SER A 580 -48.01 38.21 37.58
N GLN A 581 -48.42 37.84 36.37
CA GLN A 581 -49.82 37.70 35.99
C GLN A 581 -50.52 36.58 36.78
N ARG A 582 -49.88 35.41 36.91
CA ARG A 582 -50.40 34.30 37.73
C ARG A 582 -50.55 34.66 39.21
N ILE A 583 -49.61 35.42 39.77
CA ILE A 583 -49.68 35.89 41.17
C ILE A 583 -50.86 36.85 41.35
N MET A 584 -51.05 37.78 40.41
CA MET A 584 -52.17 38.73 40.44
C MET A 584 -53.54 38.03 40.35
N ASP A 585 -53.66 36.97 39.56
CA ASP A 585 -54.89 36.16 39.49
C ASP A 585 -55.21 35.50 40.84
N VAL A 586 -54.21 34.89 41.49
CA VAL A 586 -54.36 34.25 42.82
C VAL A 586 -54.73 35.29 43.89
N LEU A 587 -54.11 36.48 43.87
CA LEU A 587 -54.45 37.56 44.80
C LEU A 587 -55.90 38.03 44.64
N THR A 588 -56.41 38.01 43.40
CA THR A 588 -57.80 38.38 43.09
C THR A 588 -58.79 37.32 43.58
N GLU A 589 -58.47 36.03 43.41
CA GLU A 589 -59.31 34.89 43.84
C GLU A 589 -59.46 34.80 45.37
N LEU A 590 -58.39 35.07 46.13
CA LEU A 590 -58.36 34.92 47.59
C LEU A 590 -59.06 36.06 48.37
N SER A 591 -59.43 37.14 47.67
CA SER A 591 -60.03 38.33 48.27
C SER A 591 -61.47 38.16 48.85
N PRO A 592 -62.44 37.46 48.23
CA PRO A 592 -63.87 37.64 48.57
C PRO A 592 -64.30 37.05 49.92
N LEU A 593 -63.78 35.88 50.31
CA LEU A 593 -64.16 35.23 51.58
C LEU A 593 -63.47 35.89 52.79
N ALA A 594 -62.29 36.50 52.58
CA ALA A 594 -61.51 37.18 53.61
C ALA A 594 -62.25 38.37 54.23
N PHE A 595 -63.13 39.03 53.46
CA PHE A 595 -63.87 40.21 53.90
C PHE A 595 -65.28 39.90 54.48
N SER A 596 -65.67 38.64 54.67
CA SER A 596 -67.02 38.24 55.14
C SER A 596 -67.14 38.07 56.68
N THR A 597 -68.34 38.11 57.29
CA THR A 597 -68.57 37.91 58.75
C THR A 597 -69.40 36.64 59.08
N PRO A 598 -68.95 35.74 60.00
CA PRO A 598 -69.59 34.44 60.27
C PRO A 598 -70.60 34.45 61.44
N SER A 599 -71.52 33.46 61.49
CA SER A 599 -72.66 33.43 62.44
C SER A 599 -72.87 32.12 63.25
N THR A 600 -72.08 31.07 63.02
CA THR A 600 -72.16 29.75 63.70
C THR A 600 -70.76 29.19 63.98
N PRO A 601 -70.54 28.32 64.99
CA PRO A 601 -69.22 27.74 65.29
C PRO A 601 -68.55 27.13 64.06
N ASP A 602 -69.27 26.34 63.25
CA ASP A 602 -68.73 25.74 62.01
C ASP A 602 -68.39 26.75 60.91
N LYS A 603 -69.11 27.89 60.83
CA LYS A 603 -68.82 28.95 59.84
C LYS A 603 -67.72 29.87 60.32
N PHE A 604 -67.57 30.04 61.63
CA PHE A 604 -66.46 30.76 62.26
C PHE A 604 -65.16 29.96 62.10
N VAL A 605 -65.20 28.66 62.43
CA VAL A 605 -64.17 27.65 62.09
C VAL A 605 -63.85 27.68 60.60
N GLY A 606 -64.86 27.67 59.71
CA GLY A 606 -64.63 27.77 58.26
C GLY A 606 -63.93 29.05 57.81
N LYS A 607 -64.21 30.20 58.46
CA LYS A 607 -63.50 31.46 58.22
C LYS A 607 -62.08 31.44 58.81
N VAL A 608 -61.89 30.88 60.01
CA VAL A 608 -60.58 30.67 60.63
C VAL A 608 -59.71 29.76 59.77
N VAL A 609 -60.23 28.64 59.28
CA VAL A 609 -59.54 27.72 58.36
C VAL A 609 -59.21 28.39 57.04
N HIS A 610 -60.10 29.24 56.51
CA HIS A 610 -59.79 30.00 55.29
C HIS A 610 -58.71 31.07 55.54
N MET A 611 -58.70 31.72 56.70
CA MET A 611 -57.65 32.68 57.12
C MET A 611 -56.33 31.99 57.46
N GLU A 612 -56.34 30.79 58.03
CA GLU A 612 -55.16 29.94 58.21
C GLU A 612 -54.63 29.44 56.86
N LYS A 613 -55.51 28.97 55.97
CA LYS A 613 -55.13 28.62 54.58
C LYS A 613 -54.52 29.81 53.87
N LEU A 614 -55.11 30.99 54.00
CA LEU A 614 -54.56 32.24 53.47
C LEU A 614 -53.20 32.54 54.11
N GLY A 615 -53.03 32.33 55.42
CA GLY A 615 -51.76 32.39 56.13
C GLY A 615 -50.72 31.34 55.72
N THR A 616 -51.12 30.17 55.19
CA THR A 616 -50.22 29.13 54.65
C THR A 616 -49.86 29.33 53.18
N ILE A 617 -50.78 29.87 52.37
CA ILE A 617 -50.59 30.15 50.94
C ILE A 617 -49.84 31.48 50.75
N LEU A 618 -50.05 32.46 51.63
CA LEU A 618 -49.40 33.77 51.56
C LEU A 618 -47.86 33.68 51.61
N PRO A 619 -47.21 32.81 52.42
CA PRO A 619 -45.78 32.53 52.34
C PRO A 619 -45.32 32.00 50.97
N ASP A 620 -46.08 31.10 50.33
CA ASP A 620 -45.75 30.56 49.00
C ASP A 620 -45.94 31.63 47.91
N VAL A 621 -47.00 32.43 47.99
CA VAL A 621 -47.21 33.60 47.13
C VAL A 621 -46.10 34.64 47.37
N LYS A 622 -45.66 34.85 48.61
CA LYS A 622 -44.51 35.70 48.97
C LYS A 622 -43.21 35.14 48.40
N LEU A 623 -43.01 33.82 48.39
CA LEU A 623 -41.81 33.18 47.83
C LEU A 623 -41.80 33.28 46.31
N LYS A 624 -42.95 33.10 45.66
CA LYS A 624 -43.12 33.29 44.21
C LYS A 624 -42.94 34.75 43.80
N TYR A 625 -43.52 35.70 44.54
CA TYR A 625 -43.26 37.13 44.40
C TYR A 625 -41.77 37.44 44.59
N ARG A 626 -41.15 36.87 45.63
CA ARG A 626 -39.72 37.03 45.91
C ARG A 626 -38.86 36.48 44.78
N ARG A 627 -39.23 35.37 44.14
CA ARG A 627 -38.54 34.87 42.95
C ARG A 627 -38.61 35.86 41.78
N VAL A 628 -39.78 36.48 41.53
CA VAL A 628 -39.91 37.53 40.50
C VAL A 628 -39.08 38.77 40.88
N TYR A 629 -39.06 39.14 42.16
CA TYR A 629 -38.24 40.25 42.67
C TYR A 629 -36.73 39.95 42.56
N ASP A 630 -36.30 38.75 42.92
CA ASP A 630 -34.91 38.30 42.85
C ASP A 630 -34.44 38.16 41.40
N MET A 631 -35.33 37.80 40.46
CA MET A 631 -35.07 37.88 39.01
C MET A 631 -34.86 39.34 38.55
N ALA A 632 -35.64 40.29 39.07
CA ALA A 632 -35.41 41.71 38.83
C ALA A 632 -34.06 42.18 39.41
N CYS A 633 -33.72 41.72 40.62
CA CYS A 633 -32.41 41.99 41.23
C CYS A 633 -31.26 41.34 40.46
N LEU A 634 -31.43 40.14 39.90
CA LEU A 634 -30.43 39.51 39.02
C LEU A 634 -30.19 40.36 37.78
N MET A 635 -31.25 40.86 37.14
CA MET A 635 -31.12 41.80 36.03
C MET A 635 -30.38 43.07 36.45
N ASP A 636 -30.71 43.68 37.60
CA ASP A 636 -30.01 44.86 38.10
C ASP A 636 -28.53 44.59 38.47
N ASN A 637 -28.21 43.41 39.04
CA ASN A 637 -26.85 42.99 39.39
C ASN A 637 -25.94 42.86 38.15
N PHE A 638 -26.51 42.47 37.01
CA PHE A 638 -25.82 42.44 35.71
C PHE A 638 -26.03 43.73 34.89
N GLU A 639 -26.55 44.81 35.51
CA GLU A 639 -26.83 46.12 34.88
C GLU A 639 -27.81 46.07 33.69
N TRP A 640 -28.73 45.11 33.67
CA TRP A 640 -29.76 44.96 32.65
C TRP A 640 -31.03 45.73 33.02
N ARG A 641 -31.56 46.51 32.07
CA ARG A 641 -32.79 47.30 32.29
C ARG A 641 -34.01 46.39 32.46
N VAL A 642 -34.65 46.45 33.62
CA VAL A 642 -35.99 45.87 33.86
C VAL A 642 -37.07 46.75 33.20
N PRO A 643 -38.00 46.18 32.40
CA PRO A 643 -39.14 46.90 31.81
C PRO A 643 -40.04 47.60 32.84
N ASP A 644 -40.58 48.76 32.47
CA ASP A 644 -41.31 49.62 33.41
C ASP A 644 -42.70 49.07 33.79
N ASP A 645 -43.34 48.31 32.90
CA ASP A 645 -44.60 47.59 33.17
C ASP A 645 -44.42 46.44 34.18
N ILE A 646 -43.28 45.75 34.15
CA ILE A 646 -42.95 44.71 35.14
C ILE A 646 -42.67 45.33 36.52
N LYS A 647 -42.07 46.54 36.56
CA LYS A 647 -41.91 47.27 37.82
C LYS A 647 -43.26 47.66 38.42
N GLU A 648 -44.21 48.09 37.60
CA GLU A 648 -45.59 48.36 38.03
C GLU A 648 -46.26 47.10 38.59
N ASP A 649 -46.16 45.96 37.89
CA ASP A 649 -46.68 44.68 38.37
C ASP A 649 -46.06 44.28 39.72
N ILE A 650 -44.75 44.46 39.91
CA ILE A 650 -44.05 44.19 41.18
C ILE A 650 -44.62 45.07 42.31
N ILE A 651 -44.94 46.33 42.04
CA ILE A 651 -45.56 47.23 43.02
C ILE A 651 -46.98 46.75 43.37
N LEU A 652 -47.80 46.43 42.38
CA LEU A 652 -49.18 45.97 42.59
C LEU A 652 -49.25 44.64 43.35
N MET A 653 -48.37 43.68 43.01
CA MET A 653 -48.25 42.43 43.75
C MET A 653 -47.84 42.68 45.21
N LYS A 654 -46.88 43.58 45.44
CA LYS A 654 -46.45 43.97 46.78
C LYS A 654 -47.60 44.58 47.58
N GLU A 655 -48.38 45.49 46.99
CA GLU A 655 -49.54 46.11 47.64
C GLU A 655 -50.66 45.09 47.92
N GLY A 656 -50.96 44.18 46.99
CA GLY A 656 -51.94 43.10 47.18
C GLY A 656 -51.54 42.14 48.31
N VAL A 657 -50.25 41.77 48.37
CA VAL A 657 -49.69 40.95 49.47
C VAL A 657 -49.79 41.69 50.81
N ILE A 658 -49.46 42.98 50.85
CA ILE A 658 -49.54 43.80 52.08
C ILE A 658 -51.01 43.97 52.53
N SER A 659 -51.95 44.16 51.62
CA SER A 659 -53.38 44.33 51.93
C SER A 659 -54.00 43.07 52.53
N LEU A 660 -53.71 41.90 51.96
CA LEU A 660 -54.12 40.61 52.51
C LEU A 660 -53.45 40.34 53.87
N GLU A 661 -52.18 40.69 54.02
CA GLU A 661 -51.46 40.61 55.30
C GLU A 661 -52.06 41.54 56.38
N GLY A 662 -52.48 42.75 56.00
CA GLY A 662 -53.18 43.67 56.89
C GLY A 662 -54.57 43.15 57.29
N THR A 663 -55.26 42.45 56.39
CA THR A 663 -56.56 41.82 56.66
C THR A 663 -56.41 40.62 57.60
N LEU A 664 -55.36 39.81 57.40
CA LEU A 664 -54.97 38.74 58.31
C LEU A 664 -54.69 39.29 59.73
N SER A 665 -53.96 40.40 59.81
CA SER A 665 -53.62 41.07 61.08
C SER A 665 -54.85 41.61 61.82
N ARG A 666 -55.84 42.14 61.09
CA ARG A 666 -57.12 42.59 61.67
C ARG A 666 -57.98 41.41 62.14
N PHE A 667 -57.99 40.32 61.38
CA PHE A 667 -58.68 39.10 61.78
C PHE A 667 -58.09 38.53 63.07
N ASP A 668 -56.76 38.56 63.24
CA ASP A 668 -56.09 38.17 64.48
C ASP A 668 -56.53 39.02 65.69
N THR A 669 -56.79 40.32 65.54
CA THR A 669 -57.32 41.16 66.64
C THR A 669 -58.79 40.88 66.98
N ASP A 670 -59.62 40.53 65.99
CA ASP A 670 -61.05 40.18 66.20
C ASP A 670 -61.23 38.74 66.72
N LEU A 671 -60.24 37.88 66.49
CA LEU A 671 -60.21 36.47 66.89
C LEU A 671 -60.41 36.30 68.41
N GLU A 672 -59.83 37.18 69.23
CA GLU A 672 -59.87 37.07 70.69
C GLU A 672 -61.29 37.20 71.27
N ALA A 673 -62.09 38.13 70.75
CA ALA A 673 -63.44 38.41 71.24
C ALA A 673 -64.44 37.30 70.89
N GLU A 674 -64.36 36.73 69.68
CA GLU A 674 -65.23 35.62 69.25
C GLU A 674 -64.75 34.25 69.75
N SER A 675 -63.43 34.05 69.90
CA SER A 675 -62.86 32.82 70.48
C SER A 675 -63.30 32.61 71.93
N ALA A 676 -63.35 33.66 72.76
CA ALA A 676 -63.78 33.56 74.16
C ALA A 676 -65.19 32.96 74.34
N ARG A 677 -66.13 33.27 73.42
CA ARG A 677 -67.51 32.77 73.44
C ARG A 677 -67.61 31.28 73.10
N PHE A 678 -66.83 30.81 72.13
CA PHE A 678 -66.82 29.40 71.72
C PHE A 678 -65.90 28.53 72.60
N THR A 679 -64.96 29.15 73.32
CA THR A 679 -64.06 28.50 74.30
C THR A 679 -64.78 27.90 75.49
N GLN A 680 -65.82 28.54 75.99
CA GLN A 680 -66.62 27.99 77.10
C GLN A 680 -67.35 26.70 76.72
N LEU A 681 -67.80 26.57 75.47
CA LEU A 681 -68.56 25.40 74.99
C LEU A 681 -67.68 24.14 74.83
N ILE A 682 -66.39 24.31 74.54
CA ILE A 682 -65.42 23.22 74.33
C ILE A 682 -64.90 22.67 75.67
N ASN A 683 -64.70 23.55 76.66
CA ASN A 683 -64.22 23.14 77.99
C ASN A 683 -65.20 22.20 78.72
N ASP A 684 -66.50 22.28 78.42
CA ASP A 684 -67.52 21.39 78.99
C ASP A 684 -67.47 19.96 78.42
N MET A 685 -66.82 19.75 77.26
CA MET A 685 -66.77 18.46 76.55
C MET A 685 -65.49 17.62 76.83
N LEU A 686 -64.48 18.18 77.49
CA LEU A 686 -63.18 17.52 77.77
C LEU A 686 -63.18 16.44 78.87
N PRO A 687 -63.83 16.64 80.05
CA PRO A 687 -63.79 15.67 81.15
C PRO A 687 -64.31 14.25 80.82
N PRO A 688 -65.39 14.06 80.03
CA PRO A 688 -65.88 12.71 79.70
C PRO A 688 -64.93 11.93 78.77
N LEU A 689 -64.16 12.60 77.91
CA LEU A 689 -63.20 11.96 77.00
C LEU A 689 -62.01 11.37 77.77
N MET A 690 -61.35 12.14 78.65
CA MET A 690 -60.17 11.67 79.40
C MET A 690 -60.47 10.46 80.30
N LYS A 691 -61.67 10.41 80.89
CA LYS A 691 -62.12 9.26 81.70
C LYS A 691 -62.16 7.96 80.90
N ASN A 692 -62.59 8.02 79.64
CA ASN A 692 -62.70 6.83 78.78
C ASN A 692 -61.33 6.33 78.30
N VAL A 693 -60.35 7.24 78.14
CA VAL A 693 -58.97 6.94 77.72
C VAL A 693 -58.20 6.19 78.80
N LEU A 694 -58.26 6.66 80.05
CA LEU A 694 -57.66 5.98 81.20
C LEU A 694 -58.25 4.56 81.41
N THR A 695 -59.54 4.39 81.11
CA THR A 695 -60.21 3.09 81.18
C THR A 695 -59.69 2.11 80.11
N LEU A 696 -59.27 2.61 78.95
CA LEU A 696 -58.68 1.81 77.87
C LEU A 696 -57.21 1.48 78.17
N GLN A 697 -56.42 2.43 78.69
CA GLN A 697 -55.03 2.22 79.08
C GLN A 697 -54.87 1.08 80.10
N ALA A 698 -55.75 1.03 81.11
CA ALA A 698 -55.78 -0.05 82.09
C ALA A 698 -56.08 -1.43 81.48
N LYS A 699 -56.82 -1.48 80.36
CA LYS A 699 -57.09 -2.74 79.63
C LYS A 699 -55.93 -3.21 78.76
N LEU A 700 -54.99 -2.33 78.38
CA LEU A 700 -53.79 -2.66 77.58
C LEU A 700 -52.62 -3.22 78.39
N GLN A 701 -52.61 -3.01 79.71
CA GLN A 701 -51.68 -3.61 80.66
C GLN A 701 -52.17 -4.97 81.20
N HIS A 702 -53.15 -5.58 80.51
CA HIS A 702 -53.65 -6.88 80.91
C HIS A 702 -52.58 -7.96 80.65
N PRO A 703 -52.32 -8.89 81.60
CA PRO A 703 -51.31 -9.95 81.46
C PRO A 703 -51.53 -10.91 80.27
N LYS A 704 -52.64 -10.77 79.54
CA LYS A 704 -52.91 -11.52 78.30
C LYS A 704 -52.02 -11.07 77.14
N LEU A 705 -51.48 -9.86 77.17
CA LEU A 705 -50.69 -9.26 76.08
C LEU A 705 -49.16 -9.30 76.30
N GLU A 706 -48.72 -9.82 77.46
CA GLU A 706 -47.32 -9.79 77.91
C GLU A 706 -46.69 -11.18 78.03
N THR A 707 -47.49 -12.24 78.14
CA THR A 707 -47.00 -13.60 78.38
C THR A 707 -47.24 -14.52 77.18
N MET A 708 -46.29 -15.41 76.88
CA MET A 708 -46.38 -16.34 75.75
C MET A 708 -47.43 -17.46 75.91
N GLN A 709 -48.08 -17.57 77.08
CA GLN A 709 -49.12 -18.57 77.35
C GLN A 709 -50.47 -18.23 76.69
N THR A 710 -50.64 -17.01 76.19
CA THR A 710 -51.86 -16.59 75.50
C THR A 710 -51.81 -17.05 74.04
N PRO A 711 -52.83 -17.77 73.54
CA PRO A 711 -52.92 -18.11 72.11
C PRO A 711 -52.92 -16.84 71.25
N ILE A 712 -52.16 -16.84 70.14
CA ILE A 712 -52.02 -15.68 69.23
C ILE A 712 -53.40 -15.17 68.76
N GLY A 713 -54.35 -16.08 68.48
CA GLY A 713 -55.71 -15.73 68.07
C GLY A 713 -56.51 -14.98 69.15
N ASP A 714 -56.36 -15.36 70.41
CA ASP A 714 -57.05 -14.72 71.54
C ASP A 714 -56.44 -13.36 71.87
N ALA A 715 -55.12 -13.22 71.70
CA ALA A 715 -54.41 -11.95 71.84
C ALA A 715 -54.84 -10.95 70.74
N LEU A 716 -54.92 -11.39 69.48
CA LEU A 716 -55.35 -10.54 68.35
C LEU A 716 -56.84 -10.14 68.45
N ALA A 717 -57.72 -11.04 68.88
CA ALA A 717 -59.14 -10.71 69.08
C ALA A 717 -59.33 -9.68 70.21
N TYR A 718 -58.59 -9.82 71.31
CA TYR A 718 -58.62 -8.85 72.40
C TYR A 718 -58.07 -7.47 71.98
N ILE A 719 -57.00 -7.44 71.17
CA ILE A 719 -56.46 -6.21 70.56
C ILE A 719 -57.49 -5.56 69.63
N ALA A 720 -58.21 -6.34 68.81
CA ALA A 720 -59.21 -5.82 67.87
C ALA A 720 -60.40 -5.15 68.58
N ASP A 721 -60.90 -5.74 69.66
CA ASP A 721 -61.97 -5.15 70.49
C ASP A 721 -61.52 -3.81 71.12
N GLN A 722 -60.29 -3.72 71.59
CA GLN A 722 -59.75 -2.47 72.13
C GLN A 722 -59.47 -1.43 71.02
N GLN A 723 -59.11 -1.86 69.81
CA GLN A 723 -58.90 -0.99 68.65
C GLN A 723 -60.19 -0.28 68.21
N GLN A 724 -61.34 -0.95 68.26
CA GLN A 724 -62.62 -0.34 67.89
C GLN A 724 -63.03 0.79 68.86
N VAL A 725 -62.81 0.57 70.17
CA VAL A 725 -63.04 1.58 71.21
C VAL A 725 -62.04 2.73 71.09
N LEU A 726 -60.77 2.43 70.78
CA LEU A 726 -59.75 3.45 70.52
C LEU A 726 -60.12 4.36 69.33
N ASN A 727 -60.60 3.79 68.23
CA ASN A 727 -60.94 4.56 67.04
C ASN A 727 -62.06 5.58 67.27
N GLN A 728 -63.05 5.25 68.12
CA GLN A 728 -64.11 6.18 68.53
C GLN A 728 -63.56 7.33 69.39
N LEU A 729 -62.73 7.01 70.37
CA LEU A 729 -62.09 8.01 71.23
C LEU A 729 -61.10 8.90 70.47
N VAL A 730 -60.39 8.36 69.48
CA VAL A 730 -59.50 9.13 68.59
C VAL A 730 -60.30 10.06 67.66
N ALA A 731 -61.48 9.65 67.18
CA ALA A 731 -62.34 10.51 66.36
C ALA A 731 -62.89 11.69 67.18
N GLU A 732 -63.38 11.43 68.39
CA GLU A 732 -63.85 12.46 69.32
C GLU A 732 -62.71 13.40 69.76
N ALA A 733 -61.54 12.85 70.11
CA ALA A 733 -60.34 13.62 70.43
C ALA A 733 -59.87 14.48 69.24
N LYS A 734 -59.93 13.97 68.00
CA LYS A 734 -59.60 14.74 66.80
C LYS A 734 -60.55 15.90 66.57
N THR A 735 -61.87 15.68 66.66
CA THR A 735 -62.84 16.77 66.49
C THR A 735 -62.68 17.86 67.57
N LEU A 736 -62.41 17.48 68.82
CA LEU A 736 -62.16 18.42 69.92
C LEU A 736 -60.81 19.14 69.77
N ASN A 737 -59.75 18.44 69.34
CA ASN A 737 -58.47 19.07 68.99
C ASN A 737 -58.58 19.98 67.78
N GLU A 738 -59.38 19.65 66.75
CA GLU A 738 -59.63 20.52 65.61
C GLU A 738 -60.34 21.82 66.04
N TYR A 739 -61.29 21.73 66.96
CA TYR A 739 -61.94 22.91 67.54
C TYR A 739 -61.03 23.70 68.50
N GLN A 740 -60.21 23.03 69.33
CA GLN A 740 -59.23 23.68 70.22
C GLN A 740 -58.06 24.31 69.45
N ALA A 741 -57.57 23.64 68.40
CA ALA A 741 -56.50 24.11 67.51
C ALA A 741 -56.89 25.40 66.82
N GLN A 742 -58.06 25.39 66.16
CA GLN A 742 -58.51 26.53 65.37
C GLN A 742 -58.89 27.73 66.24
N LEU A 743 -59.32 27.50 67.49
CA LEU A 743 -59.61 28.59 68.44
C LEU A 743 -58.39 29.04 69.26
N LYS A 744 -57.19 28.51 68.97
CA LYS A 744 -55.92 28.79 69.67
C LYS A 744 -56.02 28.60 71.20
N GLN A 745 -56.89 27.70 71.65
CA GLN A 745 -56.90 27.27 73.04
C GLN A 745 -55.72 26.33 73.31
N PRO A 746 -55.30 26.15 74.58
CA PRO A 746 -54.34 25.12 74.91
C PRO A 746 -54.86 23.78 74.41
N LEU A 747 -54.21 23.28 73.36
CA LEU A 747 -54.49 21.98 72.81
C LEU A 747 -54.36 20.98 73.94
N SER A 748 -55.44 20.26 74.19
CA SER A 748 -55.35 19.14 75.10
C SER A 748 -54.49 18.12 74.38
N GLU A 749 -53.24 17.97 74.83
CA GLU A 749 -52.25 17.14 74.13
C GLU A 749 -52.70 15.67 74.00
N PHE A 750 -53.76 15.29 74.74
CA PHE A 750 -54.33 13.94 74.79
C PHE A 750 -53.20 12.91 74.77
N THR A 751 -52.12 13.17 75.52
CA THR A 751 -50.90 12.34 75.55
C THR A 751 -51.26 10.94 75.95
N GLU A 752 -52.18 10.81 76.89
CA GLU A 752 -52.79 9.55 77.31
C GLU A 752 -53.49 8.80 76.15
N VAL A 753 -54.09 9.50 75.18
CA VAL A 753 -54.66 8.88 73.96
C VAL A 753 -53.56 8.44 73.03
N GLN A 754 -52.56 9.28 72.78
CA GLN A 754 -51.48 8.98 71.84
C GLN A 754 -50.57 7.86 72.35
N GLU A 755 -50.27 7.83 73.66
CA GLU A 755 -49.54 6.74 74.31
C GLU A 755 -50.30 5.42 74.20
N VAL A 756 -51.63 5.45 74.37
CA VAL A 756 -52.50 4.27 74.19
C VAL A 756 -52.58 3.85 72.71
N VAL A 757 -52.54 4.79 71.75
CA VAL A 757 -52.44 4.50 70.30
C VAL A 757 -51.10 3.84 69.97
N ASP A 758 -50.00 4.41 70.44
CA ASP A 758 -48.66 3.92 70.13
C ASP A 758 -48.40 2.56 70.78
N ASP A 759 -48.84 2.36 72.04
CA ASP A 759 -48.74 1.07 72.73
C ASP A 759 -49.62 -0.01 72.07
N LEU A 760 -50.89 0.29 71.75
CA LEU A 760 -51.77 -0.67 71.09
C LEU A 760 -51.33 -0.99 69.66
N THR A 761 -50.87 0.01 68.88
CA THR A 761 -50.42 -0.22 67.50
C THR A 761 -49.12 -1.00 67.44
N LEU A 762 -48.17 -0.76 68.35
CA LEU A 762 -46.94 -1.52 68.44
C LEU A 762 -47.20 -2.96 68.89
N LYS A 763 -48.05 -3.17 69.91
CA LYS A 763 -48.48 -4.50 70.35
C LYS A 763 -49.24 -5.24 69.23
N SER A 764 -50.13 -4.56 68.52
CA SER A 764 -50.85 -5.11 67.36
C SER A 764 -49.90 -5.55 66.25
N LYS A 765 -48.94 -4.70 65.87
CA LYS A 765 -47.93 -5.04 64.86
C LYS A 765 -47.03 -6.19 65.30
N LEU A 766 -46.61 -6.23 66.56
CA LEU A 766 -45.78 -7.30 67.11
C LEU A 766 -46.51 -8.66 67.07
N TRP A 767 -47.74 -8.72 67.59
CA TRP A 767 -48.53 -9.95 67.64
C TRP A 767 -48.99 -10.41 66.24
N THR A 768 -49.30 -9.46 65.34
CA THR A 768 -49.60 -9.78 63.93
C THR A 768 -48.35 -10.31 63.23
N ALA A 769 -47.20 -9.64 63.40
CA ALA A 769 -45.94 -10.07 62.80
C ALA A 769 -45.46 -11.42 63.34
N LEU A 770 -45.67 -11.73 64.62
CA LEU A 770 -45.38 -13.05 65.16
C LEU A 770 -46.27 -14.12 64.55
N GLY A 771 -47.58 -13.87 64.42
CA GLY A 771 -48.50 -14.81 63.78
C GLY A 771 -48.21 -15.02 62.29
N GLU A 772 -47.87 -13.96 61.57
CA GLU A 772 -47.47 -14.03 60.17
C GLU A 772 -46.10 -14.69 59.99
N TRP A 773 -45.14 -14.44 60.89
CA TRP A 773 -43.81 -15.04 60.83
C TRP A 773 -43.83 -16.51 61.20
N GLU A 774 -44.64 -16.96 62.15
CA GLU A 774 -44.86 -18.39 62.42
C GLU A 774 -45.45 -19.09 61.20
N GLN A 775 -46.43 -18.47 60.54
CA GLN A 775 -46.97 -19.01 59.28
C GLN A 775 -45.94 -19.02 58.16
N CYS A 776 -45.11 -17.97 58.03
CA CYS A 776 -44.03 -17.92 57.06
C CYS A 776 -42.96 -18.97 57.36
N THR A 777 -42.60 -19.18 58.62
CA THR A 777 -41.61 -20.16 59.06
C THR A 777 -42.07 -21.58 58.79
N VAL A 778 -43.34 -21.89 59.08
CA VAL A 778 -43.97 -23.17 58.70
C VAL A 778 -43.98 -23.34 57.19
N LYS A 779 -44.44 -22.32 56.44
CA LYS A 779 -44.42 -22.34 54.97
C LYS A 779 -43.02 -22.59 54.43
N TYR A 780 -42.00 -21.87 54.90
CA TYR A 780 -40.62 -22.05 54.42
C TYR A 780 -40.06 -23.42 54.79
N ASN A 781 -40.29 -23.89 56.02
CA ASN A 781 -39.83 -25.21 56.47
C ASN A 781 -40.52 -26.37 55.73
N ASP A 782 -41.77 -26.19 55.30
CA ASP A 782 -42.54 -27.18 54.54
C ASP A 782 -42.37 -27.06 53.03
N THR A 783 -41.77 -25.95 52.54
CA THR A 783 -41.53 -25.75 51.11
C THR A 783 -40.47 -26.76 50.63
N PRO A 784 -40.77 -27.58 49.59
CA PRO A 784 -39.79 -28.44 48.96
C PRO A 784 -38.60 -27.61 48.47
N PHE A 785 -37.38 -28.11 48.66
CA PHE A 785 -36.15 -27.39 48.31
C PHE A 785 -36.13 -26.87 46.87
N ASP A 786 -36.77 -27.59 45.95
CA ASP A 786 -36.85 -27.24 44.53
C ASP A 786 -37.78 -26.05 44.19
N GLN A 787 -38.70 -25.70 45.09
CA GLN A 787 -39.72 -24.66 44.88
C GLN A 787 -39.42 -23.36 45.64
N ILE A 788 -38.28 -23.29 46.33
CA ILE A 788 -37.90 -22.11 47.11
C ILE A 788 -37.51 -20.97 46.17
N ASP A 789 -38.18 -19.82 46.33
CA ASP A 789 -37.78 -18.54 45.74
C ASP A 789 -36.83 -17.79 46.69
N VAL A 790 -35.55 -17.86 46.37
CA VAL A 790 -34.45 -17.29 47.19
C VAL A 790 -34.53 -15.76 47.28
N GLN A 791 -35.03 -15.08 46.23
CA GLN A 791 -35.10 -13.62 46.20
C GLN A 791 -36.28 -13.09 47.01
N ALA A 792 -37.47 -13.69 46.84
CA ALA A 792 -38.66 -13.32 47.59
C ALA A 792 -38.46 -13.55 49.10
N MET A 793 -37.91 -14.72 49.47
CA MET A 793 -37.63 -15.07 50.86
C MET A 793 -36.62 -14.12 51.51
N GLY A 794 -35.55 -13.75 50.78
CA GLY A 794 -34.54 -12.80 51.26
C GLY A 794 -35.12 -11.41 51.57
N GLY A 795 -36.05 -10.92 50.73
CA GLY A 795 -36.75 -9.66 50.97
C GLY A 795 -37.65 -9.68 52.21
N GLN A 796 -38.35 -10.78 52.45
CA GLN A 796 -39.25 -10.94 53.61
C GLN A 796 -38.49 -11.05 54.93
N VAL A 797 -37.39 -11.81 54.99
CA VAL A 797 -36.52 -11.93 56.18
C VAL A 797 -36.00 -10.56 56.63
N GLN A 798 -35.57 -9.72 55.69
CA GLN A 798 -35.07 -8.36 56.00
C GLN A 798 -36.16 -7.44 56.56
N ALA A 799 -37.39 -7.53 56.03
CA ALA A 799 -38.52 -6.71 56.47
C ALA A 799 -38.94 -7.02 57.91
N TYR A 800 -39.11 -8.30 58.26
CA TYR A 800 -39.48 -8.72 59.62
C TYR A 800 -38.37 -8.50 60.64
N MET A 801 -37.09 -8.60 60.25
CA MET A 801 -35.95 -8.29 61.13
C MET A 801 -35.97 -6.83 61.60
N LYS A 802 -36.26 -5.90 60.67
CA LYS A 802 -36.38 -4.48 61.00
C LYS A 802 -37.51 -4.20 61.98
N LEU A 803 -38.64 -4.89 61.84
CA LEU A 803 -39.80 -4.76 62.72
C LEU A 803 -39.55 -5.38 64.11
N ALA A 804 -38.96 -6.57 64.16
CA ALA A 804 -38.67 -7.30 65.40
C ALA A 804 -37.68 -6.54 66.30
N SER A 805 -36.60 -6.00 65.71
CA SER A 805 -35.62 -5.18 66.42
C SER A 805 -36.21 -3.86 66.95
N GLN A 806 -37.14 -3.25 66.22
CA GLN A 806 -37.87 -2.06 66.67
C GLN A 806 -38.78 -2.36 67.88
N ALA A 807 -39.51 -3.48 67.85
CA ALA A 807 -40.39 -3.89 68.93
C ALA A 807 -39.62 -4.27 70.21
N GLN A 808 -38.48 -4.97 70.08
CA GLN A 808 -37.64 -5.35 71.23
C GLN A 808 -37.07 -4.13 71.96
N ARG A 809 -36.73 -3.06 71.23
CA ARG A 809 -36.23 -1.81 71.81
C ARG A 809 -37.31 -1.03 72.56
N ALA A 810 -38.54 -1.07 72.07
CA ALA A 810 -39.66 -0.28 72.60
C ALA A 810 -40.48 -1.00 73.70
N LEU A 811 -40.42 -2.34 73.77
CA LEU A 811 -41.12 -3.16 74.78
C LEU A 811 -40.13 -4.11 75.50
N PRO A 812 -39.27 -3.61 76.41
CA PRO A 812 -38.15 -4.38 76.96
C PRO A 812 -38.56 -5.53 77.89
N GLN A 813 -39.74 -5.44 78.51
CA GLN A 813 -40.28 -6.47 79.41
C GLN A 813 -41.18 -7.49 78.70
N ASN A 814 -41.36 -7.36 77.38
CA ASN A 814 -42.22 -8.25 76.60
C ASN A 814 -41.41 -9.42 76.01
N GLU A 815 -41.64 -10.63 76.53
CA GLU A 815 -40.95 -11.87 76.11
C GLU A 815 -41.16 -12.18 74.62
N VAL A 816 -42.30 -11.76 74.05
CA VAL A 816 -42.74 -12.03 72.67
C VAL A 816 -41.83 -11.35 71.63
N ALA A 817 -41.34 -10.14 71.93
CA ALA A 817 -40.45 -9.40 71.03
C ALA A 817 -39.05 -10.01 70.93
N ALA A 818 -38.54 -10.56 72.03
CA ALA A 818 -37.25 -11.24 72.05
C ALA A 818 -37.29 -12.56 71.26
N VAL A 819 -38.42 -13.27 71.31
CA VAL A 819 -38.63 -14.52 70.55
C VAL A 819 -38.64 -14.26 69.05
N LEU A 820 -39.35 -13.22 68.58
CA LEU A 820 -39.41 -12.90 67.15
C LEU A 820 -38.04 -12.57 66.54
N VAL A 821 -37.20 -11.81 67.26
CA VAL A 821 -35.82 -11.51 66.82
C VAL A 821 -34.98 -12.78 66.71
N ALA A 822 -35.04 -13.65 67.71
CA ALA A 822 -34.30 -14.91 67.71
C ALA A 822 -34.74 -15.85 66.55
N GLN A 823 -36.03 -15.86 66.20
CA GLN A 823 -36.54 -16.67 65.09
C GLN A 823 -36.11 -16.14 63.71
N VAL A 824 -36.06 -14.82 63.51
CA VAL A 824 -35.68 -14.22 62.21
C VAL A 824 -34.17 -14.32 61.95
N ASP A 825 -33.33 -14.17 62.97
CA ASP A 825 -31.86 -14.22 62.83
C ASP A 825 -31.33 -15.59 62.35
N GLN A 826 -32.04 -16.68 62.67
CA GLN A 826 -31.67 -18.02 62.21
C GLN A 826 -31.65 -18.14 60.68
N PHE A 827 -32.54 -17.44 59.97
CA PHE A 827 -32.65 -17.51 58.51
C PHE A 827 -31.57 -16.70 57.77
N LYS A 828 -30.82 -15.82 58.45
CA LYS A 828 -29.75 -15.01 57.85
C LYS A 828 -28.54 -15.86 57.41
N LEU A 829 -28.22 -16.90 58.17
CA LEU A 829 -27.13 -17.83 57.85
C LEU A 829 -27.53 -18.84 56.76
N VAL A 830 -28.83 -18.96 56.50
CA VAL A 830 -29.43 -19.97 55.63
C VAL A 830 -29.46 -19.53 54.17
N LEU A 831 -29.74 -18.24 53.92
CA LEU A 831 -29.90 -17.69 52.57
C LEU A 831 -28.69 -17.87 51.63
N PRO A 832 -27.42 -17.62 52.04
CA PRO A 832 -26.27 -17.77 51.14
C PRO A 832 -26.05 -19.22 50.69
N VAL A 833 -26.27 -20.18 51.58
CA VAL A 833 -26.10 -21.61 51.30
C VAL A 833 -27.20 -22.12 50.36
N ILE A 834 -28.44 -21.67 50.53
CA ILE A 834 -29.52 -21.97 49.58
C ILE A 834 -29.17 -21.41 48.19
N ASN A 835 -28.67 -20.18 48.12
CA ASN A 835 -28.33 -19.54 46.85
C ASN A 835 -27.25 -20.32 46.08
N ASP A 836 -26.22 -20.80 46.77
CA ASP A 836 -25.16 -21.62 46.19
C ASP A 836 -25.65 -23.00 45.74
N LEU A 837 -26.50 -23.65 46.54
CA LEU A 837 -27.08 -24.97 46.21
C LEU A 837 -28.18 -24.91 45.13
N ARG A 838 -28.80 -23.74 44.92
CA ARG A 838 -29.81 -23.52 43.86
C ARG A 838 -29.22 -22.96 42.56
N GLY A 839 -27.89 -22.86 42.47
CA GLY A 839 -27.19 -22.47 41.25
C GLY A 839 -27.51 -23.42 40.08
N THR A 840 -28.06 -22.88 38.99
CA THR A 840 -28.45 -23.65 37.79
C THR A 840 -27.26 -24.23 37.01
N PHE A 841 -26.04 -23.88 37.39
CA PHE A 841 -24.77 -24.33 36.81
C PHE A 841 -24.19 -25.59 37.48
N LEU A 842 -24.80 -26.09 38.56
CA LEU A 842 -24.37 -27.33 39.23
C LEU A 842 -24.76 -28.56 38.39
N GLN A 843 -23.80 -29.46 38.20
CA GLN A 843 -23.96 -30.72 37.46
C GLN A 843 -23.68 -31.89 38.41
N ASP A 844 -23.99 -33.12 38.00
CA ASP A 844 -23.88 -34.32 38.86
C ASP A 844 -22.49 -34.50 39.50
N ARG A 845 -21.41 -34.05 38.82
CA ARG A 845 -20.05 -34.02 39.36
C ARG A 845 -19.88 -33.06 40.54
N HIS A 846 -20.51 -31.88 40.48
CA HIS A 846 -20.52 -30.89 41.55
C HIS A 846 -21.40 -31.37 42.70
N TRP A 847 -22.55 -31.97 42.38
CA TRP A 847 -23.43 -32.57 43.37
C TRP A 847 -22.78 -33.72 44.11
N SER A 848 -21.97 -34.55 43.44
CA SER A 848 -21.20 -35.61 44.09
C SER A 848 -20.20 -35.04 45.13
N GLN A 849 -19.56 -33.91 44.82
CA GLN A 849 -18.67 -33.21 45.77
C GLN A 849 -19.47 -32.61 46.94
N ILE A 850 -20.61 -31.99 46.65
CA ILE A 850 -21.51 -31.41 47.67
C ILE A 850 -22.08 -32.50 48.58
N HIS A 851 -22.49 -33.66 48.04
CA HIS A 851 -22.97 -34.80 48.83
C HIS A 851 -21.86 -35.39 49.70
N SER A 852 -20.61 -35.39 49.22
CA SER A 852 -19.46 -35.79 50.04
C SER A 852 -19.17 -34.80 51.17
N ILE A 853 -19.41 -33.50 50.97
CA ILE A 853 -19.23 -32.47 51.99
C ILE A 853 -20.36 -32.53 53.04
N LEU A 854 -21.60 -32.72 52.60
CA LEU A 854 -22.79 -32.73 53.45
C LEU A 854 -23.08 -34.09 54.10
N GLY A 855 -22.58 -35.18 53.54
CA GLY A 855 -22.82 -36.55 54.04
C GLY A 855 -24.22 -37.11 53.73
N PHE A 856 -25.03 -36.41 52.94
CA PHE A 856 -26.35 -36.85 52.49
C PHE A 856 -26.69 -36.29 51.10
N PRO A 857 -27.58 -36.95 50.33
CA PRO A 857 -27.98 -36.46 49.01
C PRO A 857 -28.95 -35.27 49.12
N VAL A 858 -28.62 -34.17 48.45
CA VAL A 858 -29.48 -32.97 48.33
C VAL A 858 -30.26 -32.97 47.02
N GLN A 859 -29.65 -33.49 45.95
CA GLN A 859 -30.25 -33.53 44.61
C GLN A 859 -31.00 -34.85 44.43
N GLY A 860 -32.27 -34.78 44.02
CA GLY A 860 -33.11 -35.95 43.73
C GLY A 860 -33.95 -36.46 44.91
N ASP A 861 -33.80 -35.89 46.10
CA ASP A 861 -34.67 -36.18 47.25
C ASP A 861 -35.86 -35.21 47.25
N THR A 862 -36.99 -35.63 46.67
CA THR A 862 -38.22 -34.83 46.62
C THR A 862 -38.85 -34.59 47.99
N SER A 863 -38.37 -35.28 49.04
CA SER A 863 -38.82 -35.10 50.42
C SER A 863 -37.99 -34.07 51.20
N LEU A 864 -36.90 -33.56 50.60
CA LEU A 864 -36.04 -32.57 51.23
C LEU A 864 -36.72 -31.20 51.22
N THR A 865 -37.13 -30.74 52.41
CA THR A 865 -37.64 -29.39 52.63
C THR A 865 -36.56 -28.51 53.25
N LEU A 866 -36.76 -27.19 53.23
CA LEU A 866 -35.81 -26.28 53.87
C LEU A 866 -35.60 -26.60 55.37
N GLY A 867 -36.67 -27.04 56.05
CA GLY A 867 -36.61 -27.46 57.45
C GLY A 867 -35.63 -28.62 57.67
N THR A 868 -35.70 -29.66 56.83
CA THR A 868 -34.76 -30.79 56.90
C THR A 868 -33.31 -30.40 56.63
N LEU A 869 -33.07 -29.38 55.78
CA LEU A 869 -31.74 -28.85 55.49
C LEU A 869 -31.17 -28.08 56.69
N MET A 870 -32.02 -27.34 57.42
CA MET A 870 -31.66 -26.61 58.64
C MET A 870 -31.40 -27.56 59.82
N GLU A 871 -32.22 -28.60 59.99
CA GLU A 871 -32.05 -29.63 61.02
C GLU A 871 -30.73 -30.40 60.86
N ARG A 872 -30.30 -30.63 59.62
CA ARG A 872 -29.03 -31.28 59.29
C ARG A 872 -27.80 -30.37 59.31
N GLN A 873 -27.95 -29.11 59.75
CA GLN A 873 -26.86 -28.14 59.92
C GLN A 873 -26.00 -27.90 58.67
N ALA A 874 -26.59 -27.92 57.47
CA ALA A 874 -25.87 -27.65 56.21
C ALA A 874 -25.15 -26.28 56.19
N MET A 875 -25.62 -25.35 57.04
CA MET A 875 -25.08 -23.99 57.20
C MET A 875 -23.65 -23.96 57.75
N THR A 876 -23.22 -25.01 58.45
CA THR A 876 -21.85 -25.13 58.98
C THR A 876 -20.80 -25.38 57.89
N HIS A 877 -21.23 -25.85 56.71
CA HIS A 877 -20.37 -26.15 55.56
C HIS A 877 -20.44 -25.11 54.44
N GLY A 878 -21.03 -23.93 54.70
CA GLY A 878 -21.33 -22.91 53.68
C GLY A 878 -20.11 -22.47 52.84
N GLU A 879 -18.94 -22.26 53.46
CA GLU A 879 -17.73 -21.87 52.72
C GLU A 879 -17.26 -22.94 51.73
N ALA A 880 -17.32 -24.22 52.10
CA ALA A 880 -16.91 -25.33 51.24
C ALA A 880 -17.86 -25.50 50.06
N ILE A 881 -19.17 -25.33 50.29
CA ILE A 881 -20.19 -25.36 49.24
C ILE A 881 -20.00 -24.20 48.26
N SER A 882 -19.67 -23.01 48.77
CA SER A 882 -19.43 -21.83 47.94
C SER A 882 -18.25 -22.00 46.98
N VAL A 883 -17.16 -22.66 47.41
CA VAL A 883 -16.01 -22.96 46.53
C VAL A 883 -16.42 -23.85 45.35
N VAL A 884 -17.23 -24.89 45.60
CA VAL A 884 -17.72 -25.80 44.55
C VAL A 884 -18.70 -25.08 43.62
N SER A 885 -19.59 -24.25 44.17
CA SER A 885 -20.53 -23.41 43.42
C SER A 885 -19.80 -22.46 42.45
N VAL A 886 -18.77 -21.75 42.93
CA VAL A 886 -17.97 -20.84 42.09
C VAL A 886 -17.23 -21.59 40.99
N ALA A 887 -16.65 -22.76 41.28
CA ALA A 887 -15.99 -23.59 40.26
C ALA A 887 -17.00 -24.02 39.17
N ALA A 888 -18.18 -24.50 39.58
CA ALA A 888 -19.25 -24.90 38.67
C ALA A 888 -19.75 -23.75 37.80
N GLN A 889 -19.88 -22.55 38.37
CA GLN A 889 -20.26 -21.36 37.63
C GLN A 889 -19.22 -21.04 36.54
N GLN A 890 -17.93 -21.05 36.86
CA GLN A 890 -16.87 -20.78 35.88
C GLN A 890 -16.78 -21.88 34.82
N GLU A 891 -16.97 -23.15 35.18
CA GLU A 891 -17.05 -24.26 34.22
C GLU A 891 -18.20 -24.06 33.22
N SER A 892 -19.39 -23.68 33.70
CA SER A 892 -20.56 -23.47 32.83
C SER A 892 -20.35 -22.37 31.78
N VAL A 893 -19.56 -21.34 32.12
CA VAL A 893 -19.19 -20.27 31.18
C VAL A 893 -18.30 -20.81 30.07
N LEU A 894 -17.32 -21.65 30.41
CA LEU A 894 -16.43 -22.27 29.42
C LEU A 894 -17.18 -23.27 28.53
N GLU A 895 -18.08 -24.06 29.09
CA GLU A 895 -18.97 -24.96 28.34
C GLU A 895 -19.86 -24.18 27.36
N ALA A 896 -20.44 -23.05 27.79
CA ALA A 896 -21.23 -22.20 26.93
C ALA A 896 -20.40 -21.61 25.77
N MET A 897 -19.13 -21.24 26.01
CA MET A 897 -18.22 -20.79 24.95
C MET A 897 -17.90 -21.91 23.96
N LEU A 898 -17.62 -23.13 24.43
CA LEU A 898 -17.38 -24.29 23.57
C LEU A 898 -18.62 -24.65 22.74
N HIS A 899 -19.81 -24.63 23.35
CA HIS A 899 -21.06 -24.88 22.65
C HIS A 899 -21.34 -23.87 21.55
N LYS A 900 -21.01 -22.59 21.76
CA LYS A 900 -21.11 -21.57 20.72
C LYS A 900 -20.20 -21.90 19.53
N VAL A 901 -18.94 -22.27 19.78
CA VAL A 901 -18.01 -22.72 18.72
C VAL A 901 -18.61 -23.91 17.98
N ALA A 902 -19.03 -24.96 18.68
CA ALA A 902 -19.63 -26.14 18.06
C ALA A 902 -20.88 -25.80 17.21
N ALA A 903 -21.75 -24.91 17.70
CA ALA A 903 -22.97 -24.51 17.01
C ALA A 903 -22.72 -23.77 15.69
N VAL A 904 -21.67 -22.95 15.62
CA VAL A 904 -21.23 -22.28 14.37
C VAL A 904 -20.82 -23.34 13.34
N TRP A 905 -19.94 -24.25 13.72
CA TRP A 905 -19.40 -25.27 12.82
C TRP A 905 -20.38 -26.36 12.40
N HIS A 906 -21.45 -26.56 13.16
CA HIS A 906 -22.55 -27.45 12.75
C HIS A 906 -23.41 -26.90 11.62
N LYS A 907 -23.32 -25.59 11.34
CA LYS A 907 -24.13 -24.91 10.31
C LYS A 907 -23.31 -24.37 9.14
N LEU A 908 -22.00 -24.21 9.33
CA LEU A 908 -21.15 -23.57 8.34
C LEU A 908 -20.84 -24.52 7.18
N GLU A 909 -21.14 -24.08 5.95
CA GLU A 909 -21.00 -24.85 4.72
C GLU A 909 -19.95 -24.23 3.79
N LEU A 910 -19.27 -25.06 3.02
CA LEU A 910 -18.39 -24.64 1.92
C LEU A 910 -19.24 -24.35 0.68
N GLU A 911 -19.03 -23.18 0.08
CA GLU A 911 -19.67 -22.85 -1.18
C GLU A 911 -19.06 -23.72 -2.30
N VAL A 912 -19.89 -24.49 -3.01
CA VAL A 912 -19.45 -25.34 -4.13
C VAL A 912 -20.13 -24.89 -5.41
N LYS A 913 -19.34 -24.56 -6.44
CA LYS A 913 -19.78 -24.03 -7.73
C LYS A 913 -19.46 -24.98 -8.87
N PRO A 914 -20.33 -25.11 -9.88
CA PRO A 914 -20.01 -25.87 -11.09
C PRO A 914 -18.87 -25.21 -11.88
N TYR A 915 -17.97 -26.03 -12.43
CA TYR A 915 -16.81 -25.57 -13.22
C TYR A 915 -17.06 -25.74 -14.73
N LYS A 916 -17.12 -24.62 -15.47
CA LYS A 916 -17.47 -24.57 -16.90
C LYS A 916 -18.87 -25.19 -17.16
N ASP A 917 -19.22 -25.44 -18.43
CA ASP A 917 -20.46 -26.12 -18.83
C ASP A 917 -20.40 -27.67 -18.63
N SER A 918 -19.46 -28.16 -17.83
CA SER A 918 -19.24 -29.61 -17.65
C SER A 918 -20.16 -30.18 -16.57
N LYS A 919 -20.90 -31.24 -16.90
CA LYS A 919 -21.69 -31.99 -15.90
C LYS A 919 -20.75 -32.67 -14.90
N ASP A 920 -21.11 -32.58 -13.61
CA ASP A 920 -20.46 -33.26 -12.49
C ASP A 920 -19.01 -32.84 -12.18
N VAL A 921 -18.62 -31.60 -12.52
CA VAL A 921 -17.32 -31.02 -12.14
C VAL A 921 -17.57 -29.75 -11.31
N PHE A 922 -17.01 -29.73 -10.10
CA PHE A 922 -17.22 -28.63 -9.16
C PHE A 922 -15.90 -28.07 -8.63
N VAL A 923 -15.93 -26.84 -8.14
CA VAL A 923 -14.84 -26.12 -7.49
C VAL A 923 -15.39 -25.36 -6.27
N LEU A 924 -14.54 -25.07 -5.29
CA LEU A 924 -14.88 -24.24 -4.15
C LEU A 924 -15.07 -22.79 -4.62
N GLY A 925 -16.13 -22.15 -4.13
CA GLY A 925 -16.43 -20.74 -4.31
C GLY A 925 -15.66 -19.86 -3.32
N ALA A 926 -16.34 -18.86 -2.77
CA ALA A 926 -15.77 -18.01 -1.73
C ALA A 926 -15.69 -18.79 -0.42
N VAL A 927 -14.51 -18.76 0.22
CA VAL A 927 -14.25 -19.44 1.50
C VAL A 927 -13.89 -18.45 2.61
N ASP A 928 -13.99 -17.14 2.36
CA ASP A 928 -13.60 -16.08 3.30
C ASP A 928 -14.37 -16.16 4.62
N GLU A 929 -15.67 -16.43 4.56
CA GLU A 929 -16.51 -16.63 5.77
C GLU A 929 -16.07 -17.84 6.59
N VAL A 930 -15.64 -18.92 5.92
CA VAL A 930 -15.15 -20.14 6.58
C VAL A 930 -13.81 -19.89 7.25
N LEU A 931 -12.91 -19.16 6.58
CA LEU A 931 -11.61 -18.79 7.14
C LEU A 931 -11.75 -17.81 8.33
N ALA A 932 -12.62 -16.81 8.24
CA ALA A 932 -12.88 -15.89 9.35
C ALA A 932 -13.45 -16.61 10.58
N ALA A 933 -14.45 -17.47 10.38
CA ALA A 933 -15.02 -18.28 11.47
C ALA A 933 -13.98 -19.23 12.10
N LEU A 934 -13.03 -19.73 11.29
CA LEU A 934 -11.93 -20.60 11.73
C LEU A 934 -10.98 -19.88 12.67
N ASP A 935 -10.52 -18.69 12.30
CA ASP A 935 -9.61 -17.90 13.13
C ASP A 935 -10.27 -17.51 14.47
N ASP A 936 -11.52 -17.02 14.44
CA ASP A 936 -12.28 -16.65 15.64
C ASP A 936 -12.50 -17.85 16.59
N SER A 937 -12.82 -19.01 16.01
CA SER A 937 -13.04 -20.24 16.77
C SER A 937 -11.74 -20.75 17.40
N ILE A 938 -10.61 -20.66 16.70
CA ILE A 938 -9.29 -21.04 17.24
C ILE A 938 -8.89 -20.13 18.41
N VAL A 939 -9.12 -18.81 18.30
CA VAL A 939 -8.88 -17.86 19.40
C VAL A 939 -9.75 -18.18 20.61
N THR A 940 -11.03 -18.47 20.39
CA THR A 940 -11.97 -18.83 21.46
C THR A 940 -11.54 -20.12 22.16
N ILE A 941 -11.17 -21.16 21.40
CA ILE A 941 -10.68 -22.44 21.93
C ILE A 941 -9.37 -22.25 22.73
N ASN A 942 -8.43 -21.44 22.25
CA ASN A 942 -7.20 -21.13 22.99
C ASN A 942 -7.47 -20.34 24.29
N THR A 943 -8.50 -19.49 24.29
CA THR A 943 -8.94 -18.76 25.49
C THR A 943 -9.52 -19.74 26.52
N ILE A 944 -10.34 -20.70 26.10
CA ILE A 944 -10.86 -21.76 26.97
C ILE A 944 -9.70 -22.58 27.55
N LEU A 945 -8.73 -22.98 26.72
CA LEU A 945 -7.51 -23.71 27.13
C LEU A 945 -6.64 -22.96 28.15
N GLY A 946 -6.69 -21.62 28.15
CA GLY A 946 -5.97 -20.78 29.11
C GLY A 946 -6.62 -20.74 30.51
N SER A 947 -7.85 -21.22 30.67
CA SER A 947 -8.56 -21.16 31.95
C SER A 947 -8.17 -22.29 32.90
N ARG A 948 -8.01 -21.96 34.19
CA ARG A 948 -7.74 -22.95 35.26
C ARG A 948 -8.91 -23.90 35.54
N PHE A 949 -10.12 -23.54 35.11
CA PHE A 949 -11.35 -24.31 35.35
C PHE A 949 -11.70 -25.26 34.19
N ILE A 950 -10.78 -25.47 33.22
CA ILE A 950 -11.05 -26.34 32.05
C ILE A 950 -11.12 -27.84 32.38
N GLY A 951 -10.70 -28.25 33.58
CA GLY A 951 -10.42 -29.66 33.92
C GLY A 951 -11.44 -30.67 33.39
N ALA A 952 -12.73 -30.43 33.61
CA ALA A 952 -13.81 -31.35 33.23
C ALA A 952 -14.06 -31.45 31.71
N ILE A 953 -13.80 -30.40 30.94
CA ILE A 953 -14.11 -30.31 29.49
C ILE A 953 -12.88 -30.33 28.59
N ARG A 954 -11.69 -30.51 29.18
CA ARG A 954 -10.41 -30.42 28.46
C ARG A 954 -10.34 -31.34 27.25
N GLU A 955 -10.78 -32.59 27.40
CA GLU A 955 -10.75 -33.57 26.31
C GLU A 955 -11.60 -33.13 25.12
N GLU A 956 -12.78 -32.56 25.37
CA GLU A 956 -13.65 -32.06 24.30
C GLU A 956 -13.06 -30.82 23.60
N VAL A 957 -12.49 -29.89 24.37
CA VAL A 957 -11.84 -28.68 23.84
C VAL A 957 -10.61 -29.06 22.99
N ASP A 958 -9.79 -30.00 23.45
CA ASP A 958 -8.63 -30.50 22.70
C ASP A 958 -9.06 -31.23 21.42
N ALA A 959 -10.16 -31.99 21.46
CA ALA A 959 -10.73 -32.63 20.28
C ALA A 959 -11.21 -31.59 19.23
N TRP A 960 -11.89 -30.53 19.67
CA TRP A 960 -12.30 -29.42 18.80
C TRP A 960 -11.11 -28.66 18.24
N ARG A 961 -10.09 -28.37 19.05
CA ARG A 961 -8.85 -27.75 18.59
C ARG A 961 -8.21 -28.56 17.47
N LYS A 962 -8.10 -29.88 17.64
CA LYS A 962 -7.51 -30.76 16.64
C LYS A 962 -8.31 -30.77 15.33
N LYS A 963 -9.65 -30.75 15.40
CA LYS A 963 -10.51 -30.66 14.21
C LYS A 963 -10.34 -29.34 13.47
N LEU A 964 -10.37 -28.21 14.19
CA LEU A 964 -10.26 -26.87 13.58
C LEU A 964 -8.88 -26.62 12.97
N VAL A 965 -7.80 -26.97 13.66
CA VAL A 965 -6.45 -26.85 13.11
C VAL A 965 -6.26 -27.80 11.91
N GLY A 966 -6.79 -29.03 11.99
CA GLY A 966 -6.75 -29.96 10.85
C GLY A 966 -7.53 -29.46 9.63
N LEU A 967 -8.68 -28.80 9.85
CA LEU A 967 -9.46 -28.17 8.79
C LEU A 967 -8.68 -27.02 8.14
N GLN A 968 -8.00 -26.17 8.93
CA GLN A 968 -7.15 -25.09 8.43
C GLN A 968 -6.12 -25.60 7.43
N GLU A 969 -5.31 -26.57 7.88
CA GLU A 969 -4.25 -27.15 7.07
C GLU A 969 -4.80 -27.85 5.82
N THR A 970 -6.00 -28.42 5.90
CA THR A 970 -6.66 -29.05 4.76
C THR A 970 -7.12 -28.02 3.74
N LEU A 971 -7.73 -26.90 4.19
CA LEU A 971 -8.21 -25.84 3.30
C LEU A 971 -7.05 -25.17 2.53
N ASP A 972 -5.91 -24.95 3.18
CA ASP A 972 -4.72 -24.40 2.52
C ASP A 972 -4.26 -25.27 1.35
N GLU A 973 -4.13 -26.58 1.58
CA GLU A 973 -3.77 -27.56 0.55
C GLU A 973 -4.84 -27.65 -0.54
N TRP A 974 -6.12 -27.60 -0.16
CA TRP A 974 -7.25 -27.69 -1.08
C TRP A 974 -7.28 -26.53 -2.08
N LEU A 975 -7.16 -25.29 -1.58
CA LEU A 975 -7.17 -24.10 -2.43
C LEU A 975 -5.97 -24.08 -3.37
N LEU A 976 -4.81 -24.56 -2.92
CA LEU A 976 -3.63 -24.71 -3.77
C LEU A 976 -3.85 -25.74 -4.89
N VAL A 977 -4.43 -26.91 -4.57
CA VAL A 977 -4.78 -27.92 -5.59
C VAL A 977 -5.75 -27.32 -6.61
N GLN A 978 -6.80 -26.62 -6.16
CA GLN A 978 -7.79 -26.02 -7.05
C GLN A 978 -7.16 -25.08 -8.07
N LYS A 979 -6.32 -24.15 -7.59
CA LYS A 979 -5.65 -23.16 -8.43
C LYS A 979 -4.77 -23.83 -9.49
N ASN A 980 -3.92 -24.77 -9.06
CA ASN A 980 -2.97 -25.43 -9.95
C ASN A 980 -3.67 -26.40 -10.92
N TRP A 981 -4.68 -27.13 -10.44
CA TRP A 981 -5.49 -28.02 -11.26
C TRP A 981 -6.26 -27.24 -12.34
N MET A 982 -6.88 -26.10 -12.01
CA MET A 982 -7.59 -25.27 -12.99
C MET A 982 -6.68 -24.74 -14.11
N TYR A 983 -5.43 -24.42 -13.80
CA TYR A 983 -4.45 -24.00 -14.80
C TYR A 983 -4.04 -25.17 -15.71
N ILE A 984 -3.69 -26.31 -15.10
CA ILE A 984 -3.21 -27.49 -15.83
C ILE A 984 -4.33 -28.16 -16.64
N GLU A 985 -5.57 -28.17 -16.15
CA GLU A 985 -6.73 -28.74 -16.84
C GLU A 985 -6.98 -28.05 -18.19
N ASN A 986 -6.90 -26.72 -18.23
CA ASN A 986 -7.05 -25.97 -19.47
C ASN A 986 -6.00 -26.37 -20.51
N ILE A 987 -4.76 -26.62 -20.07
CA ILE A 987 -3.63 -26.96 -20.95
C ILE A 987 -3.71 -28.41 -21.42
N PHE A 988 -3.92 -29.35 -20.49
CA PHE A 988 -4.00 -30.77 -20.80
C PHE A 988 -5.33 -31.16 -21.45
N SER A 989 -6.32 -30.27 -21.56
CA SER A 989 -7.48 -30.48 -22.43
C SER A 989 -7.09 -30.66 -23.91
N ALA A 990 -5.92 -30.12 -24.33
CA ALA A 990 -5.41 -30.26 -25.69
C ALA A 990 -4.79 -31.66 -25.92
N PRO A 991 -5.36 -32.50 -26.81
CA PRO A 991 -4.91 -33.88 -27.01
C PRO A 991 -3.50 -33.99 -27.58
N ASP A 992 -3.00 -32.95 -28.25
CA ASP A 992 -1.65 -32.93 -28.80
C ASP A 992 -0.60 -32.75 -27.70
N ILE A 993 -0.89 -31.97 -26.65
CA ILE A 993 0.00 -31.82 -25.47
C ILE A 993 0.05 -33.13 -24.67
N GLN A 994 -1.10 -33.80 -24.49
CA GLN A 994 -1.16 -35.10 -23.82
C GLN A 994 -0.26 -36.16 -24.50
N ARG A 995 -0.19 -36.15 -25.84
CA ARG A 995 0.64 -37.08 -26.62
C ARG A 995 2.13 -36.78 -26.49
N GLN A 996 2.51 -35.51 -26.37
CA GLN A 996 3.90 -35.08 -26.22
C GLN A 996 4.42 -35.32 -24.80
N LEU A 997 3.54 -35.23 -23.79
CA LEU A 997 3.85 -35.44 -22.38
C LEU A 997 3.02 -36.61 -21.77
N PRO A 998 3.22 -37.86 -22.22
CA PRO A 998 2.36 -38.97 -21.84
C PRO A 998 2.48 -39.36 -20.36
N GLU A 999 3.66 -39.21 -19.74
CA GLU A 999 3.83 -39.49 -18.31
C GLU A 999 3.11 -38.45 -17.45
N ALA A 1000 3.33 -37.16 -17.72
CA ALA A 1000 2.64 -36.07 -17.02
C ALA A 1000 1.11 -36.14 -17.23
N SER A 1001 0.67 -36.51 -18.44
CA SER A 1001 -0.75 -36.69 -18.74
C SER A 1001 -1.39 -37.84 -17.94
N LYS A 1002 -0.68 -38.95 -17.71
CA LYS A 1002 -1.16 -40.06 -16.87
C LYS A 1002 -1.29 -39.64 -15.41
N VAL A 1003 -0.29 -38.92 -14.89
CA VAL A 1003 -0.31 -38.40 -13.51
C VAL A 1003 -1.46 -37.39 -13.36
N PHE A 1004 -1.64 -36.49 -14.33
CA PHE A 1004 -2.72 -35.52 -14.32
C PHE A 1004 -4.10 -36.20 -14.34
N ALA A 1005 -4.29 -37.22 -15.18
CA ALA A 1005 -5.56 -37.96 -15.23
C ALA A 1005 -5.92 -38.63 -13.89
N HIS A 1006 -4.92 -39.12 -13.15
CA HIS A 1006 -5.12 -39.65 -11.81
C HIS A 1006 -5.56 -38.56 -10.82
N VAL A 1007 -4.87 -37.42 -10.82
CA VAL A 1007 -5.22 -36.26 -9.98
C VAL A 1007 -6.60 -35.72 -10.33
N ASP A 1008 -6.92 -35.59 -11.62
CA ASP A 1008 -8.21 -35.11 -12.13
C ASP A 1008 -9.39 -35.99 -11.70
N LEU A 1009 -9.24 -37.31 -11.81
CA LEU A 1009 -10.27 -38.26 -11.36
C LEU A 1009 -10.49 -38.17 -9.85
N SER A 1010 -9.40 -38.08 -9.08
CA SER A 1010 -9.48 -37.94 -7.63
C SER A 1010 -10.08 -36.59 -7.22
N TRP A 1011 -9.71 -35.50 -7.89
CA TRP A 1011 -10.23 -34.15 -7.64
C TRP A 1011 -11.74 -34.09 -7.86
N LYS A 1012 -12.22 -34.61 -9.01
CA LYS A 1012 -13.66 -34.69 -9.32
C LYS A 1012 -14.42 -35.52 -8.29
N ALA A 1013 -13.84 -36.62 -7.82
CA ALA A 1013 -14.45 -37.44 -6.77
C ALA A 1013 -14.54 -36.70 -5.42
N ILE A 1014 -13.48 -35.99 -5.02
CA ILE A 1014 -13.47 -35.17 -3.80
C ILE A 1014 -14.52 -34.08 -3.90
N MET A 1015 -14.53 -33.31 -5.00
CA MET A 1015 -15.45 -32.18 -5.18
C MET A 1015 -16.91 -32.61 -5.32
N LYS A 1016 -17.19 -33.76 -5.93
CA LYS A 1016 -18.54 -34.32 -5.96
C LYS A 1016 -19.02 -34.68 -4.56
N ARG A 1017 -18.17 -35.35 -3.76
CA ARG A 1017 -18.49 -35.68 -2.36
C ARG A 1017 -18.73 -34.43 -1.51
N THR A 1018 -17.94 -33.38 -1.73
CA THR A 1018 -18.12 -32.09 -1.04
C THR A 1018 -19.43 -31.42 -1.45
N ASN A 1019 -19.81 -31.49 -2.72
CA ASN A 1019 -21.11 -30.99 -3.18
C ASN A 1019 -22.28 -31.76 -2.55
N ASP A 1020 -22.14 -33.08 -2.36
CA ASP A 1020 -23.18 -33.91 -1.73
C ASP A 1020 -23.30 -33.64 -0.21
N SER A 1021 -22.23 -33.19 0.44
CA SER A 1021 -22.18 -32.85 1.87
C SER A 1021 -21.30 -31.61 2.11
N PRO A 1022 -21.86 -30.38 1.98
CA PRO A 1022 -21.07 -29.15 1.96
C PRO A 1022 -20.61 -28.67 3.34
N LEU A 1023 -21.05 -29.28 4.45
CA LEU A 1023 -20.64 -28.89 5.80
C LEU A 1023 -19.12 -28.84 5.94
N ALA A 1024 -18.58 -27.66 6.29
CA ALA A 1024 -17.15 -27.36 6.19
C ALA A 1024 -16.28 -28.30 7.03
N ILE A 1025 -16.67 -28.55 8.29
CA ILE A 1025 -15.94 -29.50 9.14
C ILE A 1025 -16.02 -30.93 8.61
N ALA A 1026 -17.18 -31.37 8.12
CA ALA A 1026 -17.34 -32.74 7.64
C ALA A 1026 -16.55 -32.98 6.35
N ALA A 1027 -16.56 -32.00 5.44
CA ALA A 1027 -15.85 -32.04 4.18
C ALA A 1027 -14.33 -31.89 4.34
N GLY A 1028 -13.86 -31.03 5.24
CA GLY A 1028 -12.42 -30.79 5.42
C GLY A 1028 -11.75 -31.64 6.51
N SER A 1029 -12.49 -32.39 7.32
CA SER A 1029 -11.92 -33.26 8.37
C SER A 1029 -12.07 -34.76 8.10
N PHE A 1030 -12.45 -35.18 6.88
CA PHE A 1030 -12.57 -36.61 6.61
C PHE A 1030 -11.18 -37.28 6.58
N PRO A 1031 -11.04 -38.52 7.11
CA PRO A 1031 -9.72 -39.14 7.22
C PRO A 1031 -9.00 -39.29 5.86
N GLY A 1032 -7.75 -38.84 5.79
CA GLY A 1032 -6.92 -38.97 4.60
C GLY A 1032 -7.05 -37.86 3.55
N ILE A 1033 -7.95 -36.88 3.73
CA ILE A 1033 -8.17 -35.80 2.74
C ILE A 1033 -6.92 -34.94 2.57
N LYS A 1034 -6.34 -34.49 3.68
CA LYS A 1034 -5.18 -33.62 3.69
C LYS A 1034 -4.01 -34.29 2.98
N GLU A 1035 -3.70 -35.53 3.35
CA GLU A 1035 -2.62 -36.31 2.75
C GLU A 1035 -2.84 -36.49 1.24
N THR A 1036 -4.08 -36.70 0.82
CA THR A 1036 -4.44 -36.84 -0.60
C THR A 1036 -4.25 -35.52 -1.35
N LEU A 1037 -4.71 -34.39 -0.79
CA LEU A 1037 -4.55 -33.07 -1.40
C LEU A 1037 -3.08 -32.64 -1.47
N THR A 1038 -2.31 -32.86 -0.40
CA THR A 1038 -0.86 -32.61 -0.40
C THR A 1038 -0.15 -33.44 -1.47
N GLN A 1039 -0.51 -34.73 -1.63
CA GLN A 1039 0.02 -35.57 -2.70
C GLN A 1039 -0.35 -35.05 -4.08
N HIS A 1040 -1.58 -34.58 -4.27
CA HIS A 1040 -2.03 -33.96 -5.53
C HIS A 1040 -1.25 -32.69 -5.84
N ASN A 1041 -0.98 -31.82 -4.87
CA ASN A 1041 -0.12 -30.65 -5.05
C ASN A 1041 1.28 -31.05 -5.51
N VAL A 1042 1.90 -32.04 -4.87
CA VAL A 1042 3.22 -32.56 -5.29
C VAL A 1042 3.19 -33.12 -6.72
N HIS A 1043 2.09 -33.78 -7.12
CA HIS A 1043 1.92 -34.26 -8.49
C HIS A 1043 1.74 -33.12 -9.50
N LEU A 1044 0.93 -32.10 -9.17
CA LEU A 1044 0.70 -30.93 -10.01
C LEU A 1044 1.99 -30.12 -10.21
N ASP A 1045 2.81 -29.96 -9.17
CA ASP A 1045 4.10 -29.28 -9.27
C ASP A 1045 5.07 -30.03 -10.21
N LYS A 1046 5.11 -31.37 -10.12
CA LYS A 1046 5.90 -32.20 -11.05
C LYS A 1046 5.42 -32.06 -12.49
N ILE A 1047 4.11 -31.99 -12.70
CA ILE A 1047 3.51 -31.78 -14.03
C ILE A 1047 3.90 -30.40 -14.56
N GLN A 1048 3.80 -29.35 -13.74
CA GLN A 1048 4.16 -27.99 -14.12
C GLN A 1048 5.65 -27.90 -14.52
N LYS A 1049 6.55 -28.48 -13.72
CA LYS A 1049 7.97 -28.53 -14.07
C LYS A 1049 8.23 -29.27 -15.39
N SER A 1050 7.54 -30.40 -15.60
CA SER A 1050 7.66 -31.15 -16.86
C SER A 1050 7.15 -30.36 -18.06
N LEU A 1051 6.13 -29.51 -17.87
CA LEU A 1051 5.61 -28.61 -18.90
C LEU A 1051 6.60 -27.49 -19.22
N GLU A 1052 7.23 -26.89 -18.20
CA GLU A 1052 8.25 -25.85 -18.38
C GLU A 1052 9.47 -26.38 -19.13
N ASP A 1053 9.98 -27.55 -18.74
CA ASP A 1053 11.09 -28.22 -19.44
C ASP A 1053 10.74 -28.52 -20.92
N TYR A 1054 9.48 -28.88 -21.19
CA TYR A 1054 8.98 -29.08 -22.55
C TYR A 1054 8.93 -27.78 -23.36
N LEU A 1055 8.39 -26.70 -22.78
CA LEU A 1055 8.36 -25.39 -23.43
C LEU A 1055 9.76 -24.85 -23.73
N GLU A 1056 10.70 -25.05 -22.80
CA GLU A 1056 12.10 -24.65 -23.00
C GLU A 1056 12.76 -25.44 -24.14
N THR A 1057 12.45 -26.74 -24.24
CA THR A 1057 12.90 -27.57 -25.37
C THR A 1057 12.37 -27.02 -26.71
N LYS A 1058 11.11 -26.55 -26.75
CA LYS A 1058 10.53 -25.91 -27.94
C LYS A 1058 11.19 -24.56 -28.25
N ARG A 1059 11.49 -23.74 -27.24
CA ARG A 1059 12.22 -22.47 -27.41
C ARG A 1059 13.63 -22.68 -27.96
N MET A 1060 14.33 -23.70 -27.48
CA MET A 1060 15.67 -24.05 -27.99
C MET A 1060 15.63 -24.53 -29.45
N ALA A 1061 14.57 -25.23 -29.87
CA ALA A 1061 14.40 -25.66 -31.25
C ALA A 1061 14.15 -24.51 -32.23
N PHE A 1062 13.40 -23.48 -31.78
CA PHE A 1062 13.14 -22.26 -32.54
C PHE A 1062 13.27 -21.01 -31.64
N PRO A 1063 14.46 -20.37 -31.60
CA PRO A 1063 14.77 -19.28 -30.67
C PRO A 1063 13.85 -18.06 -30.73
N ARG A 1064 13.09 -17.86 -31.83
CA ARG A 1064 12.11 -16.77 -31.89
C ARG A 1064 10.93 -16.98 -30.92
N PHE A 1065 10.71 -18.19 -30.39
CA PHE A 1065 9.73 -18.42 -29.33
C PHE A 1065 10.10 -17.80 -27.97
N TYR A 1066 11.33 -17.33 -27.76
CA TYR A 1066 11.66 -16.53 -26.57
C TYR A 1066 10.93 -15.18 -26.52
N PHE A 1067 10.38 -14.71 -27.65
CA PHE A 1067 9.57 -13.49 -27.72
C PHE A 1067 8.08 -13.72 -27.38
N LEU A 1068 7.69 -14.95 -27.04
CA LEU A 1068 6.33 -15.33 -26.66
C LEU A 1068 6.27 -15.72 -25.18
N SER A 1069 5.16 -15.38 -24.51
CA SER A 1069 4.91 -15.84 -23.14
C SER A 1069 4.66 -17.36 -23.10
N ASN A 1070 4.68 -17.97 -21.90
CA ASN A 1070 4.37 -19.40 -21.76
C ASN A 1070 2.97 -19.72 -22.30
N ASP A 1071 1.98 -18.88 -21.98
CA ASP A 1071 0.59 -19.09 -22.40
C ASP A 1071 0.42 -18.92 -23.93
N GLU A 1072 1.07 -17.92 -24.53
CA GLU A 1072 1.05 -17.73 -25.99
C GLU A 1072 1.73 -18.89 -26.74
N LEU A 1073 2.83 -19.39 -26.19
CA LEU A 1073 3.50 -20.56 -26.76
C LEU A 1073 2.64 -21.82 -26.60
N LEU A 1074 1.97 -21.98 -25.46
CA LEU A 1074 1.03 -23.07 -25.24
C LEU A 1074 -0.18 -22.99 -26.17
N GLU A 1075 -0.72 -21.81 -26.45
CA GLU A 1075 -1.83 -21.61 -27.39
C GLU A 1075 -1.45 -22.09 -28.80
N ILE A 1076 -0.25 -21.73 -29.27
CA ILE A 1076 0.28 -22.18 -30.55
C ILE A 1076 0.49 -23.70 -30.57
N LEU A 1077 1.03 -24.28 -29.50
CA LEU A 1077 1.31 -25.71 -29.42
C LEU A 1077 0.03 -26.56 -29.24
N ALA A 1078 -0.97 -26.04 -28.53
CA ALA A 1078 -2.26 -26.68 -28.32
C ALA A 1078 -3.04 -26.83 -29.63
N GLN A 1079 -2.89 -25.88 -30.55
CA GLN A 1079 -3.52 -25.89 -31.87
C GLN A 1079 -2.55 -26.28 -33.00
N SER A 1080 -1.60 -27.19 -32.74
CA SER A 1080 -0.56 -27.60 -33.71
C SER A 1080 -1.09 -28.09 -35.07
N LYS A 1081 -2.34 -28.56 -35.12
CA LYS A 1081 -3.02 -29.02 -36.35
C LYS A 1081 -3.61 -27.90 -37.21
N ASN A 1082 -3.83 -26.71 -36.64
CA ASN A 1082 -4.39 -25.57 -37.35
C ASN A 1082 -3.29 -24.51 -37.59
N PRO A 1083 -2.67 -24.46 -38.78
CA PRO A 1083 -1.63 -23.48 -39.08
C PRO A 1083 -2.08 -22.02 -38.95
N HIS A 1084 -3.39 -21.75 -39.03
CA HIS A 1084 -3.93 -20.39 -38.86
C HIS A 1084 -3.80 -19.88 -37.43
N ALA A 1085 -3.71 -20.76 -36.44
CA ALA A 1085 -3.56 -20.39 -35.03
C ALA A 1085 -2.27 -19.61 -34.76
N VAL A 1086 -1.23 -19.77 -35.59
CA VAL A 1086 0.03 -19.04 -35.41
C VAL A 1086 -0.07 -17.58 -35.86
N GLN A 1087 -1.02 -17.23 -36.73
CA GLN A 1087 -1.08 -15.94 -37.44
C GLN A 1087 -1.04 -14.72 -36.49
N PRO A 1088 -1.78 -14.68 -35.36
CA PRO A 1088 -1.75 -13.55 -34.43
C PRO A 1088 -0.36 -13.33 -33.79
N HIS A 1089 0.43 -14.39 -33.68
CA HIS A 1089 1.73 -14.39 -33.01
C HIS A 1089 2.91 -14.18 -33.99
N LEU A 1090 2.67 -14.24 -35.30
CA LEU A 1090 3.72 -14.09 -36.32
C LEU A 1090 4.44 -12.74 -36.25
N ARG A 1091 3.71 -11.65 -35.96
CA ARG A 1091 4.28 -10.30 -35.84
C ARG A 1091 5.26 -10.17 -34.67
N LYS A 1092 5.11 -11.00 -33.63
CA LYS A 1092 6.04 -11.07 -32.50
C LYS A 1092 7.27 -11.90 -32.84
N CYS A 1093 7.11 -12.97 -33.63
CA CYS A 1093 8.20 -13.84 -34.04
C CYS A 1093 9.04 -13.28 -35.20
N PHE A 1094 8.45 -12.51 -36.11
CA PHE A 1094 9.06 -12.04 -37.35
C PHE A 1094 8.79 -10.56 -37.61
N GLU A 1095 9.82 -9.85 -38.04
CA GLU A 1095 9.73 -8.43 -38.38
C GLU A 1095 8.98 -8.25 -39.71
N ASN A 1096 7.91 -7.47 -39.69
CA ASN A 1096 7.08 -7.13 -40.85
C ASN A 1096 6.44 -8.33 -41.61
N LEU A 1097 6.28 -9.48 -40.95
CA LEU A 1097 5.43 -10.58 -41.42
C LEU A 1097 4.12 -10.55 -40.64
N VAL A 1098 3.04 -10.14 -41.29
CA VAL A 1098 1.73 -10.01 -40.64
C VAL A 1098 0.87 -11.24 -40.88
N GLN A 1099 0.88 -11.75 -42.11
CA GLN A 1099 0.03 -12.88 -42.47
C GLN A 1099 0.71 -13.81 -43.48
N LEU A 1100 0.41 -15.10 -43.39
CA LEU A 1100 0.70 -16.10 -44.41
C LEU A 1100 -0.56 -16.43 -45.20
N GLU A 1101 -0.43 -16.50 -46.52
CA GLU A 1101 -1.48 -16.94 -47.43
C GLU A 1101 -1.40 -18.46 -47.59
N PHE A 1102 -2.46 -19.16 -47.18
CA PHE A 1102 -2.60 -20.61 -47.32
C PHE A 1102 -3.49 -20.94 -48.51
N GLY A 1103 -3.23 -22.06 -49.20
CA GLY A 1103 -4.08 -22.53 -50.29
C GLY A 1103 -5.47 -22.97 -49.80
N GLU A 1104 -6.50 -22.78 -50.62
CA GLU A 1104 -7.87 -23.18 -50.28
C GLU A 1104 -7.94 -24.69 -49.94
N GLY A 1105 -8.28 -25.01 -48.68
CA GLY A 1105 -8.33 -26.38 -48.17
C GLY A 1105 -6.98 -27.09 -48.05
N SER A 1106 -5.86 -26.38 -48.18
CA SER A 1106 -4.49 -26.94 -48.12
C SER A 1106 -3.64 -26.26 -47.03
N VAL A 1107 -2.67 -27.00 -46.49
CA VAL A 1107 -1.63 -26.48 -45.58
C VAL A 1107 -0.42 -25.91 -46.33
N ASP A 1108 -0.53 -25.76 -47.64
CA ASP A 1108 0.53 -25.18 -48.47
C ASP A 1108 0.57 -23.66 -48.26
N MET A 1109 1.74 -23.15 -47.87
CA MET A 1109 2.02 -21.72 -47.71
C MET A 1109 2.40 -21.14 -49.08
N LEU A 1110 1.55 -20.27 -49.63
CA LEU A 1110 1.68 -19.73 -50.99
C LEU A 1110 2.48 -18.43 -51.03
N ALA A 1111 2.19 -17.53 -50.10
CA ALA A 1111 2.80 -16.20 -50.05
C ALA A 1111 2.89 -15.68 -48.61
N MET A 1112 3.81 -14.76 -48.39
CA MET A 1112 3.88 -13.92 -47.20
C MET A 1112 3.30 -12.53 -47.48
N ILE A 1113 2.60 -11.98 -46.49
CA ILE A 1113 1.96 -10.67 -46.56
C ILE A 1113 2.57 -9.77 -45.49
N SER A 1114 3.09 -8.62 -45.93
CA SER A 1114 3.68 -7.61 -45.05
C SER A 1114 2.61 -6.72 -44.40
N SER A 1115 3.01 -5.87 -43.45
CA SER A 1115 2.08 -4.87 -42.87
C SER A 1115 1.57 -3.85 -43.88
N GLU A 1116 2.28 -3.67 -45.00
CA GLU A 1116 1.88 -2.81 -46.11
C GLU A 1116 0.96 -3.50 -47.11
N LYS A 1117 0.55 -4.75 -46.80
CA LYS A 1117 -0.21 -5.65 -47.67
C LYS A 1117 0.56 -6.03 -48.95
N GLU A 1118 1.88 -5.94 -48.92
CA GLU A 1118 2.74 -6.44 -50.00
C GLU A 1118 2.73 -7.97 -49.97
N ARG A 1119 2.41 -8.57 -51.12
CA ARG A 1119 2.34 -10.03 -51.28
C ARG A 1119 3.60 -10.55 -51.95
N VAL A 1120 4.36 -11.40 -51.25
CA VAL A 1120 5.57 -12.04 -51.80
C VAL A 1120 5.41 -13.56 -51.87
N PRO A 1121 5.51 -14.18 -53.06
CA PRO A 1121 5.32 -15.63 -53.22
C PRO A 1121 6.48 -16.44 -52.61
N LEU A 1122 6.16 -17.54 -51.93
CA LEU A 1122 7.12 -18.36 -51.17
C LEU A 1122 7.62 -19.63 -51.92
N GLY A 1123 7.51 -19.65 -53.24
CA GLY A 1123 7.91 -20.79 -54.08
C GLY A 1123 6.96 -21.99 -53.97
N LYS A 1124 7.31 -23.12 -54.61
CA LYS A 1124 6.50 -24.36 -54.58
C LYS A 1124 7.05 -25.31 -53.50
N ASN A 1125 6.15 -26.01 -52.79
CA ASN A 1125 6.39 -27.07 -51.79
C ASN A 1125 6.63 -26.66 -50.32
N LEU A 1126 6.32 -25.43 -49.90
CA LEU A 1126 6.37 -25.08 -48.48
C LEU A 1126 5.05 -25.44 -47.79
N LYS A 1127 5.07 -26.39 -46.84
CA LYS A 1127 3.86 -26.90 -46.17
C LYS A 1127 3.96 -26.73 -44.66
N ALA A 1128 2.89 -26.26 -44.03
CA ALA A 1128 2.76 -26.20 -42.57
C ALA A 1128 2.33 -27.58 -42.04
N ARG A 1129 3.24 -28.57 -42.11
CA ARG A 1129 3.00 -29.95 -41.68
C ARG A 1129 4.08 -30.40 -40.70
N GLY A 1130 3.66 -31.08 -39.63
CA GLY A 1130 4.56 -31.53 -38.57
C GLY A 1130 4.64 -30.51 -37.44
N ASN A 1131 5.73 -30.55 -36.66
CA ASN A 1131 5.87 -29.66 -35.51
C ASN A 1131 6.01 -28.19 -35.96
N VAL A 1132 5.48 -27.28 -35.13
CA VAL A 1132 5.38 -25.86 -35.46
C VAL A 1132 6.75 -25.21 -35.66
N GLU A 1133 7.70 -25.55 -34.80
CA GLU A 1133 9.08 -25.09 -34.89
C GLU A 1133 9.76 -25.47 -36.21
N ASP A 1134 9.46 -26.65 -36.77
CA ASP A 1134 10.14 -27.17 -37.95
C ASP A 1134 9.69 -26.44 -39.21
N TRP A 1135 8.38 -26.25 -39.38
CA TRP A 1135 7.87 -25.55 -40.56
C TRP A 1135 8.02 -24.03 -40.45
N LEU A 1136 8.03 -23.43 -39.25
CA LEU A 1136 8.40 -22.01 -39.08
C LEU A 1136 9.88 -21.76 -39.41
N LYS A 1137 10.76 -22.70 -39.08
CA LYS A 1137 12.17 -22.65 -39.49
C LYS A 1137 12.33 -22.82 -41.00
N ALA A 1138 11.55 -23.73 -41.61
CA ALA A 1138 11.51 -23.89 -43.07
C ALA A 1138 10.97 -22.63 -43.77
N LEU A 1139 9.95 -21.99 -43.19
CA LEU A 1139 9.43 -20.71 -43.64
C LEU A 1139 10.52 -19.64 -43.62
N GLU A 1140 11.27 -19.50 -42.53
CA GLU A 1140 12.37 -18.52 -42.44
C GLU A 1140 13.41 -18.71 -43.57
N VAL A 1141 13.77 -19.96 -43.87
CA VAL A 1141 14.69 -20.28 -44.96
C VAL A 1141 14.07 -19.93 -46.32
N SER A 1142 12.80 -20.28 -46.53
CA SER A 1142 12.10 -20.01 -47.79
C SER A 1142 11.89 -18.51 -48.03
N MET A 1143 11.61 -17.72 -46.99
CA MET A 1143 11.50 -16.26 -47.07
C MET A 1143 12.78 -15.65 -47.64
N LYS A 1144 13.94 -16.03 -47.08
CA LYS A 1144 15.26 -15.56 -47.55
C LYS A 1144 15.54 -16.01 -48.97
N ALA A 1145 15.27 -17.27 -49.29
CA ALA A 1145 15.49 -17.82 -50.63
C ALA A 1145 14.58 -17.16 -51.69
N SER A 1146 13.33 -16.88 -51.36
CA SER A 1146 12.35 -16.26 -52.26
C SER A 1146 12.74 -14.81 -52.59
N ILE A 1147 13.10 -14.01 -51.59
CA ILE A 1147 13.61 -12.65 -51.81
C ILE A 1147 14.89 -12.66 -52.64
N TYR A 1148 15.83 -13.56 -52.34
CA TYR A 1148 17.06 -13.69 -53.12
C TYR A 1148 16.81 -14.08 -54.59
N LYS A 1149 15.86 -14.99 -54.83
CA LYS A 1149 15.44 -15.35 -56.19
C LYS A 1149 14.80 -14.17 -56.92
N LEU A 1150 13.90 -13.45 -56.26
CA LEU A 1150 13.25 -12.27 -56.84
C LEU A 1150 14.26 -11.15 -57.12
N MET A 1151 15.29 -10.98 -56.28
CA MET A 1151 16.41 -10.07 -56.57
C MET A 1151 17.18 -10.44 -57.84
N LYS A 1152 17.43 -11.74 -58.08
CA LYS A 1152 18.07 -12.18 -59.34
C LYS A 1152 17.21 -11.89 -60.56
N VAL A 1153 15.91 -12.15 -60.47
CA VAL A 1153 14.96 -11.86 -61.55
C VAL A 1153 14.89 -10.36 -61.80
N GLY A 1154 14.73 -9.55 -60.74
CA GLY A 1154 14.71 -8.09 -60.83
C GLY A 1154 15.98 -7.53 -61.47
N LEU A 1155 17.16 -8.07 -61.13
CA LEU A 1155 18.43 -7.65 -61.73
C LEU A 1155 18.54 -8.01 -63.23
N ALA A 1156 18.04 -9.18 -63.64
CA ALA A 1156 18.04 -9.58 -65.03
C ALA A 1156 17.04 -8.75 -65.87
N ASP A 1157 15.85 -8.48 -65.32
CA ASP A 1157 14.81 -7.72 -65.99
C ASP A 1157 15.18 -6.24 -66.13
N TYR A 1158 15.99 -5.69 -65.20
CA TYR A 1158 16.37 -4.27 -65.15
C TYR A 1158 16.95 -3.74 -66.47
N ASP A 1159 17.81 -4.52 -67.13
CA ASP A 1159 18.48 -4.09 -68.38
C ASP A 1159 17.58 -4.21 -69.62
N THR A 1160 16.43 -4.90 -69.51
CA THR A 1160 15.52 -5.19 -70.64
C THR A 1160 14.23 -4.38 -70.64
N ARG A 1161 13.83 -3.82 -69.48
CA ARG A 1161 12.58 -3.08 -69.31
C ARG A 1161 12.83 -1.60 -69.02
N LEU A 1162 11.84 -0.76 -69.29
CA LEU A 1162 11.89 0.64 -68.90
C LEU A 1162 11.75 0.78 -67.38
N ARG A 1163 12.62 1.59 -66.76
CA ARG A 1163 12.68 1.75 -65.30
C ARG A 1163 11.34 2.12 -64.66
N LYS A 1164 10.53 2.97 -65.32
CA LYS A 1164 9.20 3.40 -64.85
C LYS A 1164 8.13 2.30 -64.79
N GLU A 1165 8.34 1.21 -65.54
CA GLU A 1165 7.46 0.03 -65.56
C GLU A 1165 8.02 -1.05 -64.64
N TRP A 1166 9.33 -1.29 -64.71
CA TRP A 1166 10.05 -2.25 -63.88
C TRP A 1166 9.84 -2.04 -62.36
N VAL A 1167 9.80 -0.78 -61.89
CA VAL A 1167 9.59 -0.46 -60.46
C VAL A 1167 8.25 -0.98 -59.93
N CYS A 1168 7.21 -1.11 -60.76
CA CYS A 1168 5.89 -1.59 -60.34
C CYS A 1168 5.76 -3.13 -60.42
N GLU A 1169 6.70 -3.82 -61.05
CA GLU A 1169 6.61 -5.26 -61.34
C GLU A 1169 7.34 -6.14 -60.32
N HIS A 1170 8.15 -5.54 -59.45
CA HIS A 1170 8.92 -6.24 -58.44
C HIS A 1170 8.61 -5.71 -57.03
N PRO A 1171 8.77 -6.54 -55.98
CA PRO A 1171 8.57 -6.11 -54.59
C PRO A 1171 9.49 -4.95 -54.20
N GLY A 1172 9.05 -4.06 -53.30
CA GLY A 1172 9.74 -2.81 -52.95
C GLY A 1172 11.18 -3.01 -52.48
N GLN A 1173 11.43 -4.02 -51.63
CA GLN A 1173 12.80 -4.33 -51.17
C GLN A 1173 13.70 -4.81 -52.33
N VAL A 1174 13.14 -5.54 -53.30
CA VAL A 1174 13.86 -6.00 -54.50
C VAL A 1174 14.21 -4.81 -55.38
N VAL A 1175 13.23 -3.93 -55.63
CA VAL A 1175 13.40 -2.70 -56.41
C VAL A 1175 14.50 -1.83 -55.82
N ALA A 1176 14.43 -1.53 -54.52
CA ALA A 1176 15.41 -0.69 -53.84
C ALA A 1176 16.83 -1.27 -53.94
N THR A 1177 16.98 -2.56 -53.67
CA THR A 1177 18.30 -3.21 -53.64
C THR A 1177 18.88 -3.35 -55.04
N VAL A 1178 18.10 -3.79 -56.03
CA VAL A 1178 18.56 -3.93 -57.42
C VAL A 1178 18.88 -2.57 -58.03
N ALA A 1179 18.07 -1.54 -57.78
CA ALA A 1179 18.35 -0.19 -58.27
C ALA A 1179 19.68 0.35 -57.71
N GLN A 1180 19.96 0.12 -56.42
CA GLN A 1180 21.24 0.49 -55.81
C GLN A 1180 22.41 -0.29 -56.44
N MET A 1181 22.26 -1.60 -56.64
CA MET A 1181 23.28 -2.44 -57.29
C MET A 1181 23.57 -1.99 -58.72
N THR A 1182 22.53 -1.74 -59.52
CA THR A 1182 22.70 -1.34 -60.92
C THR A 1182 23.24 0.07 -61.05
N TRP A 1183 22.79 1.01 -60.21
CA TRP A 1183 23.34 2.36 -60.16
C TRP A 1183 24.85 2.35 -59.84
N ALA A 1184 25.27 1.51 -58.88
CA ALA A 1184 26.69 1.34 -58.55
C ALA A 1184 27.46 0.78 -59.76
N ARG A 1185 26.95 -0.29 -60.39
CA ARG A 1185 27.54 -0.92 -61.59
C ARG A 1185 27.67 0.07 -62.76
N GLN A 1186 26.61 0.83 -63.06
CA GLN A 1186 26.60 1.80 -64.16
C GLN A 1186 27.55 2.97 -63.89
N THR A 1187 27.58 3.47 -62.65
CA THR A 1187 28.51 4.53 -62.26
C THR A 1187 29.96 4.06 -62.39
N GLU A 1188 30.27 2.84 -61.96
CA GLU A 1188 31.61 2.25 -62.13
C GLU A 1188 31.99 2.11 -63.61
N LEU A 1189 31.07 1.66 -64.47
CA LEU A 1189 31.30 1.54 -65.92
C LEU A 1189 31.59 2.89 -66.59
N VAL A 1190 30.88 3.95 -66.20
CA VAL A 1190 31.11 5.32 -66.72
C VAL A 1190 32.49 5.82 -66.30
N LEU A 1191 32.91 5.56 -65.05
CA LEU A 1191 34.24 5.91 -64.54
C LEU A 1191 35.36 5.16 -65.28
N VAL A 1192 35.17 3.88 -65.59
CA VAL A 1192 36.17 3.04 -66.29
C VAL A 1192 36.29 3.39 -67.78
N LYS A 1193 35.17 3.70 -68.46
CA LYS A 1193 35.16 4.05 -69.89
C LYS A 1193 35.59 5.50 -70.19
N ALA A 1194 35.89 6.29 -69.15
CA ALA A 1194 36.21 7.72 -69.25
C ALA A 1194 35.14 8.54 -70.01
N GLN A 1195 33.86 8.13 -69.91
CA GLN A 1195 32.73 8.88 -70.45
C GLN A 1195 32.38 10.06 -69.54
N SER A 1196 31.66 11.05 -70.08
CA SER A 1196 31.29 12.24 -69.31
C SER A 1196 30.32 11.90 -68.16
N MET A 1197 30.75 12.12 -66.92
CA MET A 1197 29.88 12.00 -65.73
C MET A 1197 28.67 12.94 -65.80
N GLN A 1198 28.74 13.99 -66.61
CA GLN A 1198 27.66 14.95 -66.82
C GLN A 1198 26.55 14.37 -67.69
N GLU A 1199 26.88 13.50 -68.65
CA GLU A 1199 25.91 12.74 -69.45
C GLU A 1199 25.22 11.67 -68.61
N TRP A 1200 25.98 10.96 -67.76
CA TRP A 1200 25.41 9.99 -66.81
C TRP A 1200 24.46 10.65 -65.80
N LEU A 1201 24.83 11.82 -65.26
CA LEU A 1201 23.94 12.62 -64.41
C LEU A 1201 22.66 13.01 -65.18
N GLY A 1202 22.77 13.37 -66.46
CA GLY A 1202 21.63 13.66 -67.32
C GLY A 1202 20.67 12.48 -67.46
N GLN A 1203 21.20 11.27 -67.66
CA GLN A 1203 20.40 10.03 -67.72
C GLN A 1203 19.68 9.75 -66.41
N VAL A 1204 20.38 9.81 -65.27
CA VAL A 1204 19.79 9.58 -63.94
C VAL A 1204 18.69 10.60 -63.63
N VAL A 1205 18.90 11.88 -63.98
CA VAL A 1205 17.87 12.93 -63.81
C VAL A 1205 16.66 12.68 -64.71
N SER A 1206 16.87 12.21 -65.94
CA SER A 1206 15.77 11.83 -66.85
C SER A 1206 14.94 10.68 -66.26
N GLU A 1207 15.60 9.61 -65.82
CA GLU A 1207 14.94 8.46 -65.20
C GLU A 1207 14.18 8.84 -63.92
N LEU A 1208 14.71 9.75 -63.11
CA LEU A 1208 14.04 10.26 -61.91
C LEU A 1208 12.82 11.11 -62.25
N ASN A 1209 12.90 11.94 -63.29
CA ASN A 1209 11.75 12.69 -63.80
C ASN A 1209 10.65 11.77 -64.32
N ASP A 1210 11.00 10.68 -65.02
CA ASP A 1210 10.04 9.67 -65.47
C ASP A 1210 9.29 9.02 -64.30
N LEU A 1211 9.98 8.76 -63.19
CA LEU A 1211 9.36 8.26 -61.95
C LEU A 1211 8.47 9.32 -61.28
N ILE A 1212 8.87 10.60 -61.24
CA ILE A 1212 8.02 11.69 -60.73
C ILE A 1212 6.73 11.80 -61.53
N VAL A 1213 6.81 11.68 -62.86
CA VAL A 1213 5.63 11.68 -63.73
C VAL A 1213 4.75 10.47 -63.43
N LYS A 1214 5.34 9.28 -63.24
CA LYS A 1214 4.60 8.05 -62.88
C LYS A 1214 3.87 8.16 -61.53
N ILE A 1215 4.49 8.77 -60.51
CA ILE A 1215 3.88 9.01 -59.18
C ILE A 1215 2.62 9.88 -59.26
N ARG A 1216 2.60 10.83 -60.21
CA ARG A 1216 1.43 11.70 -60.48
C ARG A 1216 0.30 10.98 -61.24
N GLY A 1217 0.53 9.76 -61.73
CA GLY A 1217 -0.47 8.92 -62.37
C GLY A 1217 -1.31 8.08 -61.40
N HIS A 1218 -2.14 7.20 -61.95
CA HIS A 1218 -2.89 6.21 -61.18
C HIS A 1218 -1.99 5.05 -60.77
N LEU A 1219 -1.65 4.99 -59.48
CA LEU A 1219 -0.91 3.90 -58.83
C LEU A 1219 -1.71 3.44 -57.62
N THR A 1220 -1.59 2.16 -57.26
CA THR A 1220 -2.12 1.66 -56.00
C THR A 1220 -1.36 2.26 -54.81
N SER A 1221 -1.96 2.20 -53.61
CA SER A 1221 -1.29 2.68 -52.39
C SER A 1221 0.00 1.92 -52.08
N LEU A 1222 0.15 0.69 -52.57
CA LEU A 1222 1.37 -0.11 -52.40
C LEU A 1222 2.45 0.34 -53.40
N GLU A 1223 2.13 0.45 -54.69
CA GLU A 1223 3.09 0.87 -55.73
C GLU A 1223 3.57 2.32 -55.56
N ARG A 1224 2.78 3.16 -54.89
CA ARG A 1224 3.12 4.56 -54.61
C ARG A 1224 4.12 4.70 -53.45
N LYS A 1225 4.06 3.79 -52.49
CA LYS A 1225 5.02 3.73 -51.38
C LYS A 1225 6.31 3.10 -51.86
#